data_AF-A0A432FFB8-F1
#
_entry.id   AF-A0A432FFB8-F1
#
_cell.length_a   1.000
_cell.length_b   1.000
_cell.length_c   1.000
_cell.angle_alpha   90.00
_cell.angle_beta   90.00
_cell.angle_gamma   90.00
#
_symmetry.space_group_name_H-M   'P 1'
#
loop_
_entity.id
_entity.type
_entity.pdbx_description
1 polymer ?
#
loop_
_entity_poly.entity_id
_entity_poly.type
_entity_poly.pdbx_seq_one_letter_code
_entity_poly.pdbx_strand_id
1 'polypeptide(L)'
;MSIGVGVCVNDGDTQDGQGGQKGWSGWGPYAAVYGKTASATGLVNLVGEAPGPILPPELPWSVGMNDDGWPAGDGGGANTSFMQEKGSNELPGDPASPEVAQQADDDYYWAGDYSTVIAGNGDYTPVGLVEANEEAAERAFAGTDNDLRYHFNLPESLEPTDRLIVSYDALNLHGDQADSRYGIEVYVNNVQVQSEIVIRPDQLGQTYDTEPFTLADVNAEVGSGYDNIITLKGVNYNAEGGGNWMGIDYVQLSQAAPAPDLASGLVAHWPLDEIAGDKTADVIGGYDMDLTNISGDNVVAGKVGNAISFSNADKTLLSRVHGADDDLPANKHDSFTISFWSKVQGTGQNDLRLFSESNTLGNNTPLFNIGTKNNGSNGSIDIYIRGAGPTVGHIFSTAEPFDDEWHHVVFVQDNLARSIYVDGVLDDLAIAAKPDSGWDNLNATTIGGILRGNASHWVTGLIDEVAIWKRALSGEETALLHSEGLPGPVITENGLNLIASWDFNDNSDPAGSVDSVQGITGVFVGGAKYGEGREGAGSALDINGSATAAMLVEDGEFLNTASSLNKVTFAFWQKVVTRTSSSSFWAFSPTNNRVAQAHAPWGGGDIYWDTAGCCGGGDTRINRGWGGDFAAWNHFAFVKNGDAKEIWVNGQLLHSGSNTGALPTDITRFAVGAMIDSAESQGGNSLEGSIDDFQVYAQGLTGAQIADLYYAGKELNLAITEQPQSATGVLGWDHTFSVGVSATQDGEPVSGGVDFQWSRNGEAIDGANGSSYTTPGTLTADDSGSSYSVSISFTNKTVTSDEAVLTVTEDSTAPTVASASASKPPQSSEGGGAALEFKGGQYVSVPMDIPETDYTVEFWFRTEDPNAGLYCVVDANLGGGGHDRHLHLTGGNIRVRTWSGPGVEVSSGLNLADGQWHHLAHTLGADANGQQIFIDGTLVVQGEKDMSNFDWQKHLNFGFSNDAASQFLVGKLDELRIWGVVRTEEEINANMNKSLGAGANLLAAYNFDEVSGTVLPDAIGGNDGVLVGMGDRNWAVSNAPLGQAPLEGLDLPTTIDITFDDVIRNPAVGSGGSLLFDGSGASVALPNAIPQALSNGAAGTIEYWFKGE
;
A
#
# COMPACT_ATOMS: atom_id res chain seq x y z
N MET A 1 3.39 33.79 -27.75
CA MET A 1 3.74 34.01 -29.18
C MET A 1 5.27 33.96 -29.32
N SER A 2 5.83 32.96 -30.00
CA SER A 2 7.28 32.82 -30.12
C SER A 2 7.77 33.42 -31.45
N ILE A 3 8.61 34.45 -31.39
CA ILE A 3 9.33 34.97 -32.55
C ILE A 3 10.83 34.71 -32.37
N GLY A 4 11.45 34.05 -33.34
CA GLY A 4 12.91 33.90 -33.40
C GLY A 4 13.51 35.05 -34.19
N VAL A 5 14.34 35.89 -33.56
CA VAL A 5 15.15 36.90 -34.27
C VAL A 5 16.60 36.44 -34.28
N GLY A 6 17.09 36.04 -35.46
CA GLY A 6 18.52 35.85 -35.70
C GLY A 6 19.17 37.17 -36.11
N VAL A 7 20.15 37.66 -35.36
CA VAL A 7 21.00 38.79 -35.77
C VAL A 7 22.33 38.24 -36.29
N CYS A 8 22.57 38.43 -37.59
CA CYS A 8 23.89 38.18 -38.19
C CYS A 8 24.70 39.47 -38.16
N VAL A 9 25.84 39.48 -37.48
CA VAL A 9 26.86 40.53 -37.63
C VAL A 9 27.92 40.01 -38.59
N ASN A 10 27.94 40.57 -39.80
CA ASN A 10 29.07 40.48 -40.71
C ASN A 10 30.21 41.33 -40.13
N ASP A 11 31.43 40.80 -40.05
CA ASP A 11 32.60 41.51 -39.52
C ASP A 11 33.22 42.52 -40.51
N GLY A 12 32.60 42.71 -41.68
CA GLY A 12 32.83 43.92 -42.48
C GLY A 12 34.11 43.90 -43.31
N ASP A 13 34.43 42.77 -43.94
CA ASP A 13 35.46 42.74 -44.97
C ASP A 13 35.01 43.49 -46.24
N THR A 14 35.73 44.55 -46.59
CA THR A 14 35.41 45.46 -47.70
C THR A 14 36.43 45.42 -48.84
N GLN A 15 37.30 44.41 -48.91
CA GLN A 15 38.33 44.33 -49.97
C GLN A 15 38.44 42.95 -50.63
N ASP A 16 38.58 42.98 -51.96
CA ASP A 16 38.77 41.82 -52.82
C ASP A 16 40.04 41.05 -52.44
N GLY A 17 39.90 39.74 -52.19
CA GLY A 17 41.03 38.79 -52.19
C GLY A 17 41.21 37.89 -50.97
N GLN A 18 40.35 37.95 -49.94
CA GLN A 18 40.44 37.01 -48.81
C GLN A 18 39.67 35.72 -49.11
N GLY A 19 40.41 34.64 -49.40
CA GLY A 19 39.85 33.32 -49.65
C GLY A 19 39.47 32.58 -48.36
N GLY A 20 38.17 32.40 -48.12
CA GLY A 20 37.60 31.46 -47.15
C GLY A 20 36.17 31.87 -46.79
N GLN A 21 35.12 31.05 -46.88
CA GLN A 21 34.96 29.65 -47.24
C GLN A 21 33.62 29.49 -47.98
N LYS A 22 33.60 28.62 -49.00
CA LYS A 22 32.35 28.11 -49.58
C LYS A 22 31.91 26.87 -48.80
N GLY A 23 30.69 26.92 -48.28
CA GLY A 23 29.85 25.75 -48.05
C GLY A 23 29.58 25.41 -46.59
N TRP A 24 28.42 25.84 -46.07
CA TRP A 24 27.68 25.14 -45.02
C TRP A 24 26.18 25.27 -45.30
N SER A 25 25.49 24.13 -45.38
CA SER A 25 24.05 23.98 -45.51
C SER A 25 23.55 23.19 -44.31
N GLY A 26 22.69 23.80 -43.48
CA GLY A 26 21.97 23.10 -42.42
C GLY A 26 21.91 23.89 -41.11
N TRP A 27 20.69 24.13 -40.63
CA TRP A 27 20.38 24.88 -39.41
C TRP A 27 20.36 23.96 -38.18
N GLY A 28 21.08 24.36 -37.14
CA GLY A 28 21.00 23.81 -35.77
C GLY A 28 21.76 24.76 -34.83
N PRO A 29 21.32 24.98 -33.57
CA PRO A 29 22.05 25.80 -32.63
C PRO A 29 23.28 25.03 -32.15
N TYR A 30 24.45 25.35 -32.68
CA TYR A 30 25.73 24.81 -32.19
C TYR A 30 26.42 25.83 -31.29
N ALA A 31 26.54 25.52 -30.01
CA ALA A 31 27.57 26.10 -29.16
C ALA A 31 28.73 25.10 -29.09
N ALA A 32 29.71 25.24 -29.98
CA ALA A 32 31.02 24.60 -29.83
C ALA A 32 32.06 25.69 -29.59
N VAL A 33 32.53 25.83 -28.35
CA VAL A 33 33.74 26.62 -28.05
C VAL A 33 34.90 25.65 -27.93
N TYR A 34 35.67 25.50 -29.00
CA TYR A 34 36.98 24.84 -28.94
C TYR A 34 38.06 25.89 -28.60
N GLY A 35 38.63 25.79 -27.40
CA GLY A 35 40.01 26.22 -27.13
C GLY A 35 40.29 27.64 -26.61
N LYS A 36 39.30 28.45 -26.19
CA LYS A 36 39.57 29.70 -25.42
C LYS A 36 38.45 30.05 -24.43
N THR A 37 38.83 30.27 -23.17
CA THR A 37 37.98 30.83 -22.11
C THR A 37 37.66 32.29 -22.44
N ALA A 38 36.38 32.62 -22.65
CA ALA A 38 35.90 34.01 -22.66
C ALA A 38 35.42 34.37 -21.25
N SER A 39 36.06 35.35 -20.61
CA SER A 39 35.78 35.71 -19.21
C SER A 39 34.56 36.61 -19.01
N ALA A 40 33.69 36.78 -20.02
CA ALA A 40 32.47 37.58 -19.92
C ALA A 40 31.49 37.24 -21.05
N THR A 41 30.66 36.23 -20.84
CA THR A 41 29.36 36.08 -21.51
C THR A 41 28.29 36.13 -20.42
N GLY A 42 27.47 37.17 -20.43
CA GLY A 42 26.30 37.30 -19.55
C GLY A 42 25.02 37.31 -20.38
N LEU A 43 23.99 36.64 -19.89
CA LEU A 43 22.63 36.78 -20.39
C LEU A 43 22.15 38.22 -20.17
N VAL A 44 21.46 38.79 -21.16
CA VAL A 44 20.68 40.02 -20.97
C VAL A 44 19.25 39.59 -20.65
N ASN A 45 18.85 39.72 -19.39
CA ASN A 45 17.45 39.65 -18.99
C ASN A 45 16.83 41.04 -19.13
N LEU A 46 15.82 41.17 -20.00
CA LEU A 46 14.92 42.31 -19.97
C LEU A 46 13.80 41.98 -18.98
N VAL A 47 13.92 42.45 -17.74
CA VAL A 47 12.81 42.48 -16.77
C VAL A 47 11.95 43.70 -17.08
N GLY A 48 10.83 43.47 -17.76
CA GLY A 48 9.62 44.23 -17.44
C GLY A 48 9.13 43.72 -16.08
N GLU A 49 8.62 44.60 -15.22
CA GLU A 49 7.87 44.15 -14.04
C GLU A 49 6.75 43.21 -14.53
N ALA A 50 6.89 41.92 -14.23
CA ALA A 50 5.76 41.02 -14.34
C ALA A 50 4.71 41.48 -13.32
N PRO A 51 3.42 41.56 -13.69
CA PRO A 51 2.38 41.61 -12.66
C PRO A 51 2.59 40.42 -11.73
N GLY A 52 2.37 40.63 -10.42
CA GLY A 52 2.49 39.56 -9.43
C GLY A 52 1.58 38.37 -9.78
N PRO A 53 1.82 37.17 -9.21
CA PRO A 53 0.92 36.04 -9.42
C PRO A 53 -0.50 36.44 -9.02
N ILE A 54 -1.47 36.15 -9.89
CA ILE A 54 -2.90 36.27 -9.56
C ILE A 54 -3.20 35.12 -8.59
N LEU A 55 -3.55 35.47 -7.36
CA LEU A 55 -3.86 34.49 -6.32
C LEU A 55 -5.29 33.97 -6.50
N PRO A 56 -5.56 32.68 -6.17
CA PRO A 56 -6.91 32.16 -6.15
C PRO A 56 -7.79 32.94 -5.15
N PRO A 57 -9.12 32.95 -5.33
CA PRO A 57 -10.03 33.58 -4.39
C PRO A 57 -9.92 32.97 -2.97
N GLU A 58 -9.86 33.84 -1.96
CA GLU A 58 -9.93 33.42 -0.56
C GLU A 58 -11.36 32.96 -0.22
N LEU A 59 -11.49 31.81 0.44
CA LEU A 59 -12.77 31.35 0.99
C LEU A 59 -13.13 32.14 2.27
N PRO A 60 -14.42 32.44 2.50
CA PRO A 60 -15.53 32.20 1.60
C PRO A 60 -15.55 33.23 0.47
N TRP A 61 -15.89 32.78 -0.74
CA TRP A 61 -16.11 33.66 -1.87
C TRP A 61 -17.59 33.67 -2.23
N SER A 62 -18.12 34.79 -2.72
CA SER A 62 -19.54 34.93 -3.07
C SER A 62 -19.76 35.76 -4.32
N VAL A 63 -20.76 35.37 -5.10
CA VAL A 63 -21.33 36.14 -6.20
C VAL A 63 -22.70 36.66 -5.77
N GLY A 64 -22.91 37.98 -5.79
CA GLY A 64 -24.11 38.62 -5.24
C GLY A 64 -23.99 38.92 -3.74
N MET A 65 -25.05 39.48 -3.15
CA MET A 65 -25.14 39.76 -1.72
C MET A 65 -26.42 39.14 -1.18
N ASN A 66 -26.37 38.52 0.00
CA ASN A 66 -27.57 38.06 0.68
C ASN A 66 -28.29 39.26 1.31
N ASP A 67 -29.14 39.94 0.53
CA ASP A 67 -29.83 41.16 0.95
C ASP A 67 -31.30 41.25 0.50
N ASP A 68 -31.86 40.16 -0.04
CA ASP A 68 -33.21 40.07 -0.61
C ASP A 68 -33.44 41.11 -1.74
N GLY A 69 -32.36 41.64 -2.31
CA GLY A 69 -32.36 42.64 -3.35
C GLY A 69 -32.11 42.05 -4.72
N TRP A 70 -32.50 42.77 -5.78
CA TRP A 70 -31.83 42.48 -7.05
C TRP A 70 -30.38 42.94 -6.92
N PRO A 71 -29.41 42.16 -7.40
CA PRO A 71 -28.03 42.63 -7.54
C PRO A 71 -28.03 44.02 -8.20
N ALA A 72 -27.53 45.03 -7.49
CA ALA A 72 -27.75 46.43 -7.85
C ALA A 72 -26.54 47.03 -8.56
N GLY A 73 -26.62 47.17 -9.90
CA GLY A 73 -25.60 47.83 -10.73
C GLY A 73 -24.47 46.91 -11.20
N ASP A 74 -23.46 47.54 -11.79
CA ASP A 74 -22.11 47.04 -12.09
C ASP A 74 -21.32 46.70 -10.82
N GLY A 75 -21.92 46.06 -9.80
CA GLY A 75 -21.22 45.84 -8.53
C GLY A 75 -22.04 45.16 -7.45
N GLY A 76 -21.66 43.91 -7.14
CA GLY A 76 -22.17 43.11 -6.02
C GLY A 76 -21.05 42.26 -5.42
N GLY A 77 -20.07 42.91 -4.78
CA GLY A 77 -18.94 42.25 -4.10
C GLY A 77 -17.67 42.15 -4.95
N ALA A 78 -16.51 42.08 -4.28
CA ALA A 78 -15.26 41.82 -4.96
C ALA A 78 -15.28 40.36 -5.43
N ASN A 79 -15.50 40.12 -6.74
CA ASN A 79 -14.60 39.33 -7.60
C ASN A 79 -15.26 38.36 -8.66
N THR A 80 -15.99 38.77 -9.73
CA THR A 80 -16.31 37.82 -10.87
C THR A 80 -16.66 38.44 -12.23
N SER A 81 -16.09 37.93 -13.35
CA SER A 81 -16.29 38.42 -14.73
C SER A 81 -17.29 37.65 -15.61
N PHE A 82 -17.92 38.34 -16.58
CA PHE A 82 -18.99 37.86 -17.48
C PHE A 82 -18.49 37.45 -18.89
N MET A 83 -19.12 36.42 -19.50
CA MET A 83 -18.75 35.88 -20.82
C MET A 83 -19.88 35.78 -21.91
N GLN A 84 -20.56 36.87 -22.33
CA GLN A 84 -21.43 37.07 -23.56
C GLN A 84 -21.64 35.94 -24.60
N GLU A 85 -22.93 35.74 -24.81
CA GLU A 85 -23.65 34.83 -25.66
C GLU A 85 -23.36 34.80 -27.18
N LYS A 86 -23.33 33.56 -27.69
CA LYS A 86 -24.00 33.19 -28.96
C LYS A 86 -25.16 32.20 -28.77
N GLY A 87 -25.73 32.11 -27.55
CA GLY A 87 -26.83 31.19 -27.24
C GLY A 87 -26.40 29.72 -27.34
N SER A 88 -25.16 29.44 -26.94
CA SER A 88 -24.62 28.09 -26.81
C SER A 88 -24.31 27.86 -25.34
N ASN A 89 -25.02 26.93 -24.71
CA ASN A 89 -24.67 26.37 -23.39
C ASN A 89 -23.43 25.43 -23.53
N GLU A 90 -22.40 25.89 -24.25
CA GLU A 90 -21.16 25.15 -24.54
C GLU A 90 -20.00 25.83 -23.80
N LEU A 91 -19.29 25.06 -22.97
CA LEU A 91 -18.06 25.50 -22.30
C LEU A 91 -16.98 25.94 -23.32
N PRO A 92 -16.14 26.96 -23.01
CA PRO A 92 -16.06 27.70 -21.75
C PRO A 92 -16.91 29.00 -21.69
N GLY A 93 -17.88 29.21 -22.60
CA GLY A 93 -18.47 30.54 -22.84
C GLY A 93 -17.57 31.45 -23.72
N ASP A 94 -17.99 32.69 -24.02
CA ASP A 94 -17.19 33.63 -24.84
C ASP A 94 -16.38 34.62 -23.97
N PRO A 95 -15.04 34.59 -23.98
CA PRO A 95 -14.22 35.54 -23.23
C PRO A 95 -14.29 37.01 -23.66
N ALA A 96 -14.91 37.34 -24.78
CA ALA A 96 -14.81 38.66 -25.42
C ALA A 96 -15.99 39.61 -25.13
N SER A 97 -16.53 39.54 -23.92
CA SER A 97 -17.92 39.85 -23.66
C SER A 97 -18.13 41.23 -23.03
N PRO A 98 -19.09 42.06 -23.52
CA PRO A 98 -19.29 43.39 -23.00
C PRO A 98 -20.11 43.40 -21.70
N GLU A 99 -19.69 44.24 -20.77
CA GLU A 99 -20.39 44.60 -19.52
C GLU A 99 -21.69 45.41 -19.80
N VAL A 100 -22.67 44.80 -20.46
CA VAL A 100 -23.98 45.41 -20.74
C VAL A 100 -25.07 44.56 -20.14
N ALA A 101 -26.02 45.22 -19.47
CA ALA A 101 -27.12 44.54 -18.80
C ALA A 101 -27.84 43.54 -19.72
N GLN A 102 -28.11 42.35 -19.19
CA GLN A 102 -28.74 41.23 -19.91
C GLN A 102 -27.96 40.73 -21.15
N GLN A 103 -26.63 40.88 -21.18
CA GLN A 103 -25.78 40.39 -22.27
C GLN A 103 -24.71 39.37 -21.83
N ALA A 104 -24.74 38.96 -20.55
CA ALA A 104 -23.87 37.92 -20.01
C ALA A 104 -24.40 36.51 -20.31
N ASP A 105 -23.49 35.55 -20.48
CA ASP A 105 -23.81 34.12 -20.58
C ASP A 105 -24.11 33.50 -19.21
N ASP A 106 -24.25 32.19 -19.12
CA ASP A 106 -24.45 31.44 -17.88
C ASP A 106 -23.16 30.98 -17.15
N ASP A 107 -21.98 31.27 -17.72
CA ASP A 107 -20.66 30.97 -17.15
C ASP A 107 -20.02 32.21 -16.46
N TYR A 108 -19.61 32.06 -15.20
CA TYR A 108 -19.00 33.08 -14.35
C TYR A 108 -17.56 32.68 -13.99
N TYR A 109 -16.55 33.50 -14.30
CA TYR A 109 -15.14 33.20 -13.95
C TYR A 109 -14.58 34.15 -12.89
N TRP A 110 -13.93 33.57 -11.87
CA TRP A 110 -13.08 34.31 -10.93
C TRP A 110 -11.73 34.65 -11.57
N ALA A 111 -11.02 35.67 -11.07
CA ALA A 111 -9.64 35.92 -11.49
C ALA A 111 -8.77 34.68 -11.19
N GLY A 112 -8.03 34.23 -12.18
CA GLY A 112 -7.34 32.94 -12.11
C GLY A 112 -6.73 32.53 -13.45
N ASP A 113 -5.99 31.43 -13.43
CA ASP A 113 -5.51 30.74 -14.62
C ASP A 113 -6.35 29.48 -14.81
N TYR A 114 -7.03 29.38 -15.94
CA TYR A 114 -7.83 28.23 -16.33
C TYR A 114 -7.17 27.61 -17.55
N SER A 115 -6.17 26.77 -17.32
CA SER A 115 -5.39 26.11 -18.37
C SER A 115 -5.61 24.59 -18.40
N THR A 116 -6.30 24.05 -17.39
CA THR A 116 -6.54 22.62 -17.19
C THR A 116 -8.02 22.39 -16.87
N VAL A 117 -8.69 21.60 -17.72
CA VAL A 117 -10.05 21.13 -17.45
C VAL A 117 -10.01 19.96 -16.47
N ILE A 118 -10.82 20.00 -15.43
CA ILE A 118 -10.99 18.87 -14.50
C ILE A 118 -11.76 17.74 -15.18
N ALA A 119 -11.27 16.52 -15.01
CA ALA A 119 -11.92 15.32 -15.54
C ALA A 119 -13.34 15.19 -14.98
N GLY A 120 -14.35 15.25 -15.86
CA GLY A 120 -15.77 15.24 -15.48
C GLY A 120 -16.55 16.46 -15.96
N ASN A 121 -15.85 17.59 -16.17
CA ASN A 121 -16.44 18.83 -16.70
C ASN A 121 -16.63 18.84 -18.22
N GLY A 122 -16.29 17.73 -18.89
CA GLY A 122 -16.38 17.57 -20.33
C GLY A 122 -15.15 18.06 -21.09
N ASP A 123 -15.16 17.92 -22.41
CA ASP A 123 -14.05 18.31 -23.27
C ASP A 123 -14.28 19.72 -23.85
N TYR A 124 -13.55 20.71 -23.36
CA TYR A 124 -13.52 22.06 -23.93
C TYR A 124 -12.11 22.65 -23.89
N THR A 125 -11.87 23.70 -24.68
CA THR A 125 -10.60 24.43 -24.62
C THR A 125 -10.70 25.46 -23.49
N PRO A 126 -9.84 25.41 -22.45
CA PRO A 126 -9.89 26.36 -21.34
C PRO A 126 -9.72 27.81 -21.78
N VAL A 127 -10.32 28.73 -21.03
CA VAL A 127 -10.29 30.17 -21.34
C VAL A 127 -8.90 30.81 -21.15
N GLY A 128 -8.02 30.16 -20.37
CA GLY A 128 -6.69 30.67 -20.05
C GLY A 128 -6.72 31.67 -18.90
N LEU A 129 -5.90 32.72 -19.01
CA LEU A 129 -5.74 33.73 -17.97
C LEU A 129 -6.94 34.69 -17.92
N VAL A 130 -7.58 34.77 -16.75
CA VAL A 130 -8.57 35.80 -16.41
C VAL A 130 -7.89 36.81 -15.49
N GLU A 131 -7.49 37.96 -16.06
CA GLU A 131 -6.57 38.92 -15.44
C GLU A 131 -7.15 39.73 -14.26
N ALA A 132 -8.47 39.86 -14.21
CA ALA A 132 -9.16 40.61 -13.19
C ALA A 132 -10.55 40.06 -13.01
N ASN A 133 -11.09 40.31 -11.84
CA ASN A 133 -12.49 40.13 -11.59
C ASN A 133 -13.27 41.31 -12.16
N GLU A 134 -14.29 41.08 -12.95
CA GLU A 134 -15.24 42.11 -13.37
C GLU A 134 -16.43 42.13 -12.39
N GLU A 135 -17.39 43.01 -12.62
CA GLU A 135 -18.38 43.40 -11.62
C GLU A 135 -19.81 43.10 -12.13
N ALA A 136 -20.41 41.96 -11.73
CA ALA A 136 -21.84 41.78 -11.35
C ALA A 136 -22.37 40.33 -11.56
N ALA A 137 -23.53 40.03 -10.96
CA ALA A 137 -24.39 38.88 -11.31
C ALA A 137 -25.77 39.38 -11.73
N GLU A 138 -26.20 39.05 -12.96
CA GLU A 138 -27.44 39.61 -13.51
C GLU A 138 -28.46 38.56 -14.03
N ARG A 139 -28.18 37.26 -13.92
CA ARG A 139 -28.98 36.25 -14.64
C ARG A 139 -29.91 35.42 -13.74
N ALA A 140 -31.18 35.40 -14.12
CA ALA A 140 -32.17 34.43 -13.66
C ALA A 140 -32.17 33.21 -14.60
N PHE A 141 -32.44 32.00 -14.08
CA PHE A 141 -32.73 30.84 -14.92
C PHE A 141 -33.86 31.18 -15.88
N ALA A 142 -33.76 30.88 -17.18
CA ALA A 142 -34.79 31.30 -18.13
C ALA A 142 -34.95 30.38 -19.35
N GLY A 143 -36.15 29.82 -19.50
CA GLY A 143 -36.52 29.13 -20.73
C GLY A 143 -35.78 27.80 -20.94
N THR A 144 -34.99 27.69 -22.00
CA THR A 144 -34.17 26.51 -22.30
C THR A 144 -32.78 26.55 -21.66
N ASP A 145 -32.41 27.69 -21.08
CA ASP A 145 -31.13 27.91 -20.43
C ASP A 145 -31.34 27.86 -18.92
N ASN A 146 -30.93 26.73 -18.35
CA ASN A 146 -31.25 26.35 -16.99
C ASN A 146 -30.00 26.09 -16.16
N ASP A 147 -28.81 26.30 -16.69
CA ASP A 147 -27.58 26.11 -15.93
C ASP A 147 -27.04 27.50 -15.56
N LEU A 148 -26.40 27.61 -14.39
CA LEU A 148 -25.57 28.74 -14.00
C LEU A 148 -24.28 28.16 -13.43
N ARG A 149 -23.15 28.48 -14.04
CA ARG A 149 -21.86 27.81 -13.85
C ARG A 149 -20.82 28.79 -13.31
N TYR A 150 -20.19 28.47 -12.19
CA TYR A 150 -19.24 29.33 -11.49
C TYR A 150 -17.87 28.65 -11.47
N HIS A 151 -16.91 29.25 -12.18
CA HIS A 151 -15.57 28.76 -12.46
C HIS A 151 -14.54 29.43 -11.55
N PHE A 152 -13.73 28.65 -10.84
CA PHE A 152 -12.77 29.15 -9.86
C PHE A 152 -11.54 28.24 -9.72
N ASN A 153 -10.40 28.84 -9.37
CA ASN A 153 -9.26 28.11 -8.82
C ASN A 153 -9.42 27.98 -7.28
N LEU A 154 -9.04 26.85 -6.70
CA LEU A 154 -9.02 26.67 -5.24
C LEU A 154 -7.65 27.01 -4.63
N PRO A 155 -7.56 27.47 -3.38
CA PRO A 155 -6.28 27.66 -2.68
C PRO A 155 -5.50 26.34 -2.54
N GLU A 156 -4.17 26.38 -2.73
CA GLU A 156 -3.26 25.22 -2.55
C GLU A 156 -3.19 24.71 -1.10
N SER A 157 -3.73 25.46 -0.14
CA SER A 157 -3.76 25.08 1.28
C SER A 157 -4.92 24.13 1.64
N LEU A 158 -5.82 23.84 0.70
CA LEU A 158 -6.90 22.90 0.93
C LEU A 158 -6.43 21.47 0.65
N GLU A 159 -6.85 20.54 1.49
CA GLU A 159 -6.57 19.11 1.37
C GLU A 159 -7.78 18.37 0.77
N PRO A 160 -7.59 17.19 0.14
CA PRO A 160 -8.69 16.42 -0.44
C PRO A 160 -9.84 16.10 0.55
N THR A 161 -9.55 16.04 1.85
CA THR A 161 -10.50 15.79 2.93
C THR A 161 -11.20 17.04 3.46
N ASP A 162 -10.79 18.24 3.05
CA ASP A 162 -11.46 19.47 3.46
C ASP A 162 -12.90 19.49 2.96
N ARG A 163 -13.82 19.88 3.84
CA ARG A 163 -15.26 19.93 3.54
C ARG A 163 -15.65 21.33 3.10
N LEU A 164 -16.44 21.44 2.04
CA LEU A 164 -17.00 22.69 1.52
C LEU A 164 -18.54 22.63 1.50
N ILE A 165 -19.17 23.80 1.51
CA ILE A 165 -20.62 23.99 1.36
C ILE A 165 -20.88 25.02 0.26
N VAL A 166 -21.85 24.74 -0.61
CA VAL A 166 -22.42 25.75 -1.51
C VAL A 166 -23.68 26.31 -0.87
N SER A 167 -23.74 27.64 -0.75
CA SER A 167 -24.91 28.36 -0.24
C SER A 167 -25.54 29.21 -1.35
N TYR A 168 -26.87 29.24 -1.45
CA TYR A 168 -27.57 30.11 -2.38
C TYR A 168 -28.93 30.59 -1.84
N ASP A 169 -29.46 31.67 -2.39
CA ASP A 169 -30.81 32.17 -2.08
C ASP A 169 -31.59 32.51 -3.35
N ALA A 170 -32.86 32.10 -3.38
CA ALA A 170 -33.79 32.38 -4.46
C ALA A 170 -34.49 33.71 -4.21
N LEU A 171 -34.23 34.68 -5.09
CA LEU A 171 -34.77 36.04 -5.01
C LEU A 171 -36.25 36.11 -5.39
N ASN A 172 -36.63 35.45 -6.49
CA ASN A 172 -38.00 35.51 -7.01
C ASN A 172 -38.34 34.39 -8.00
N LEU A 173 -39.64 34.21 -8.22
CA LEU A 173 -40.21 33.21 -9.13
C LEU A 173 -41.05 33.88 -10.20
N HIS A 174 -41.29 33.16 -11.29
CA HIS A 174 -42.31 33.51 -12.29
C HIS A 174 -43.71 33.65 -11.63
N GLY A 175 -44.14 34.90 -11.42
CA GLY A 175 -45.22 35.23 -10.47
C GLY A 175 -46.66 35.30 -11.02
N ASP A 176 -46.90 35.01 -12.30
CA ASP A 176 -48.24 35.07 -12.93
C ASP A 176 -48.87 33.68 -13.17
N GLN A 177 -48.30 32.66 -12.53
CA GLN A 177 -48.65 31.25 -12.71
C GLN A 177 -49.61 30.75 -11.62
N ALA A 178 -50.30 29.65 -11.89
CA ALA A 178 -51.24 29.08 -10.91
C ALA A 178 -50.51 28.41 -9.73
N ASP A 179 -49.30 27.89 -9.97
CA ASP A 179 -48.43 27.23 -8.99
C ASP A 179 -46.99 27.74 -9.14
N SER A 180 -46.72 29.03 -8.87
CA SER A 180 -45.37 29.60 -8.96
C SER A 180 -44.36 28.77 -8.16
N ARG A 181 -43.56 27.95 -8.84
CA ARG A 181 -42.52 27.08 -8.30
C ARG A 181 -41.40 26.88 -9.30
N TYR A 182 -40.20 26.58 -8.80
CA TYR A 182 -39.01 26.27 -9.60
C TYR A 182 -38.12 25.30 -8.83
N GLY A 183 -37.48 24.34 -9.49
CA GLY A 183 -36.55 23.40 -8.85
C GLY A 183 -35.09 23.82 -9.05
N ILE A 184 -34.22 23.48 -8.11
CA ILE A 184 -32.77 23.68 -8.21
C ILE A 184 -32.04 22.42 -7.75
N GLU A 185 -31.12 21.95 -8.57
CA GLU A 185 -30.09 20.96 -8.23
C GLU A 185 -28.73 21.68 -8.14
N VAL A 186 -27.79 21.17 -7.34
CA VAL A 186 -26.42 21.72 -7.25
C VAL A 186 -25.42 20.64 -7.59
N TYR A 187 -24.48 20.98 -8.46
CA TYR A 187 -23.37 20.14 -8.88
C TYR A 187 -22.04 20.85 -8.65
N VAL A 188 -21.00 20.10 -8.32
CA VAL A 188 -19.61 20.56 -8.29
C VAL A 188 -18.78 19.62 -9.14
N ASN A 189 -18.07 20.17 -10.12
CA ASN A 189 -17.38 19.44 -11.19
C ASN A 189 -18.22 18.29 -11.78
N ASN A 190 -19.50 18.58 -12.07
CA ASN A 190 -20.48 17.64 -12.60
C ASN A 190 -20.87 16.47 -11.66
N VAL A 191 -20.45 16.50 -10.39
CA VAL A 191 -20.92 15.61 -9.32
C VAL A 191 -22.08 16.28 -8.59
N GLN A 192 -23.22 15.60 -8.45
CA GLN A 192 -24.39 16.15 -7.77
C GLN A 192 -24.17 16.18 -6.25
N VAL A 193 -24.12 17.38 -5.66
CA VAL A 193 -23.99 17.58 -4.21
C VAL A 193 -25.32 17.92 -3.54
N GLN A 194 -26.32 18.31 -4.32
CA GLN A 194 -27.69 18.53 -3.84
C GLN A 194 -28.72 18.08 -4.88
N SER A 195 -29.64 17.23 -4.44
CA SER A 195 -30.83 16.86 -5.20
C SER A 195 -31.79 18.04 -5.35
N GLU A 196 -32.77 17.91 -6.24
CA GLU A 196 -33.74 18.97 -6.53
C GLU A 196 -34.46 19.48 -5.26
N ILE A 197 -34.31 20.77 -4.97
CA ILE A 197 -35.17 21.50 -4.02
C ILE A 197 -36.19 22.31 -4.82
N VAL A 198 -37.48 22.04 -4.60
CA VAL A 198 -38.58 22.79 -5.22
C VAL A 198 -38.94 24.00 -4.35
N ILE A 199 -38.66 25.20 -4.86
CA ILE A 199 -38.89 26.48 -4.17
C ILE A 199 -40.26 27.04 -4.52
N ARG A 200 -40.95 27.55 -3.50
CA ARG A 200 -42.28 28.18 -3.56
C ARG A 200 -42.23 29.61 -2.98
N PRO A 201 -43.28 30.44 -3.18
CA PRO A 201 -43.23 31.86 -2.82
C PRO A 201 -43.01 32.16 -1.33
N ASP A 202 -43.36 31.24 -0.44
CA ASP A 202 -43.13 31.32 1.01
C ASP A 202 -41.74 30.88 1.45
N GLN A 203 -40.91 30.41 0.51
CA GLN A 203 -39.55 29.92 0.72
C GLN A 203 -38.51 30.78 -0.04
N LEU A 204 -38.88 32.02 -0.40
CA LEU A 204 -37.98 33.03 -0.97
C LEU A 204 -37.32 33.84 0.16
N GLY A 205 -36.11 34.35 -0.08
CA GLY A 205 -35.34 35.14 0.90
C GLY A 205 -34.84 34.29 2.07
N GLN A 206 -34.45 33.05 1.78
CA GLN A 206 -33.81 32.16 2.74
C GLN A 206 -32.63 31.47 2.08
N THR A 207 -31.54 31.34 2.84
CA THR A 207 -30.37 30.56 2.44
C THR A 207 -30.69 29.08 2.39
N TYR A 208 -30.28 28.43 1.30
CA TYR A 208 -30.18 26.99 1.16
C TYR A 208 -28.71 26.62 1.13
N ASP A 209 -28.33 25.68 2.00
CA ASP A 209 -27.00 25.10 2.04
C ASP A 209 -27.06 23.67 1.49
N THR A 210 -26.06 23.29 0.70
CA THR A 210 -25.84 21.88 0.39
C THR A 210 -25.43 21.12 1.65
N GLU A 211 -25.62 19.80 1.67
CA GLU A 211 -24.85 18.97 2.60
C GLU A 211 -23.34 19.22 2.34
N PRO A 212 -22.48 19.22 3.38
CA PRO A 212 -21.06 19.41 3.16
C PRO A 212 -20.46 18.26 2.34
N PHE A 213 -19.60 18.58 1.38
CA PHE A 213 -18.90 17.61 0.54
C PHE A 213 -17.40 17.83 0.62
N THR A 214 -16.58 16.79 0.45
CA THR A 214 -15.12 16.92 0.40
C THR A 214 -14.64 17.32 -0.99
N LEU A 215 -13.41 17.84 -1.10
CA LEU A 215 -12.78 18.10 -2.40
C LEU A 215 -12.68 16.81 -3.23
N ALA A 216 -12.35 15.68 -2.59
CA ALA A 216 -12.25 14.38 -3.24
C ALA A 216 -13.60 13.90 -3.82
N ASP A 217 -14.70 14.07 -3.08
CA ASP A 217 -16.05 13.63 -3.51
C ASP A 217 -16.46 14.24 -4.85
N VAL A 218 -15.98 15.45 -5.12
CA VAL A 218 -16.35 16.25 -6.29
C VAL A 218 -15.18 16.41 -7.25
N ASN A 219 -14.13 15.60 -7.14
CA ASN A 219 -12.94 15.66 -8.00
C ASN A 219 -12.35 17.08 -8.11
N ALA A 220 -12.41 17.87 -7.04
CA ALA A 220 -11.88 19.22 -7.03
C ALA A 220 -10.36 19.23 -6.96
N GLU A 221 -9.75 20.16 -7.69
CA GLU A 221 -8.31 20.31 -7.78
C GLU A 221 -7.88 21.68 -7.26
N VAL A 222 -6.75 21.73 -6.56
CA VAL A 222 -6.24 22.94 -5.90
C VAL A 222 -5.12 23.60 -6.69
N GLY A 223 -5.00 24.92 -6.55
CA GLY A 223 -3.96 25.71 -7.18
C GLY A 223 -4.34 26.33 -8.51
N SER A 224 -3.41 27.14 -9.02
CA SER A 224 -3.57 27.85 -10.28
C SER A 224 -3.59 26.87 -11.46
N GLY A 225 -4.50 27.07 -12.41
CA GLY A 225 -4.58 26.30 -13.65
C GLY A 225 -5.83 25.44 -13.75
N TYR A 226 -6.40 25.01 -12.62
CA TYR A 226 -7.53 24.07 -12.60
C TYR A 226 -8.88 24.77 -12.61
N ASP A 227 -9.75 24.32 -13.51
CA ASP A 227 -11.09 24.87 -13.67
C ASP A 227 -12.14 24.09 -12.85
N ASN A 228 -12.32 24.49 -11.58
CA ASN A 228 -13.40 23.97 -10.74
C ASN A 228 -14.70 24.69 -11.06
N ILE A 229 -15.80 23.95 -11.18
CA ILE A 229 -17.10 24.47 -11.61
C ILE A 229 -18.18 24.11 -10.58
N ILE A 230 -18.87 25.12 -10.03
CA ILE A 230 -20.18 24.91 -9.39
C ILE A 230 -21.26 25.13 -10.45
N THR A 231 -22.18 24.19 -10.63
CA THR A 231 -23.35 24.35 -11.49
C THR A 231 -24.62 24.33 -10.65
N LEU A 232 -25.35 25.45 -10.61
CA LEU A 232 -26.74 25.43 -10.19
C LEU A 232 -27.58 25.10 -11.42
N LYS A 233 -28.38 24.04 -11.34
CA LYS A 233 -29.20 23.54 -12.43
C LYS A 233 -30.68 23.68 -12.12
N GLY A 234 -31.36 24.47 -12.93
CA GLY A 234 -32.76 24.80 -12.84
C GLY A 234 -33.69 23.73 -13.41
N VAL A 235 -34.73 23.37 -12.67
CA VAL A 235 -35.82 22.50 -13.11
C VAL A 235 -37.08 23.32 -13.33
N ASN A 236 -37.45 23.47 -14.61
CA ASN A 236 -38.57 24.29 -15.06
C ASN A 236 -39.91 23.51 -15.01
N TYR A 237 -40.94 24.13 -14.44
CA TYR A 237 -42.29 23.54 -14.24
C TYR A 237 -43.39 24.20 -15.09
N ASN A 238 -43.02 24.91 -16.16
CA ASN A 238 -43.96 25.65 -17.01
C ASN A 238 -45.04 24.73 -17.62
N ALA A 239 -44.70 23.48 -17.94
CA ALA A 239 -45.65 22.52 -18.51
C ALA A 239 -46.77 22.13 -17.53
N GLU A 240 -46.49 22.16 -16.22
CA GLU A 240 -47.42 21.84 -15.14
C GLU A 240 -48.19 23.06 -14.60
N GLY A 241 -48.01 24.25 -15.21
CA GLY A 241 -48.58 25.50 -14.72
C GLY A 241 -47.81 26.13 -13.56
N GLY A 242 -46.55 25.71 -13.38
CA GLY A 242 -45.57 26.34 -12.50
C GLY A 242 -44.76 27.43 -13.19
N GLY A 243 -43.54 27.70 -12.73
CA GLY A 243 -42.71 28.80 -13.23
C GLY A 243 -41.77 28.41 -14.39
N ASN A 244 -41.37 29.41 -15.19
CA ASN A 244 -40.45 29.26 -16.34
C ASN A 244 -39.09 29.94 -16.12
N TRP A 245 -38.93 30.66 -15.00
CA TRP A 245 -37.73 31.36 -14.61
C TRP A 245 -37.72 31.58 -13.09
N MET A 246 -36.52 31.74 -12.53
CA MET A 246 -36.29 32.08 -11.12
C MET A 246 -34.99 32.90 -11.01
N GLY A 247 -35.03 33.99 -10.24
CA GLY A 247 -33.84 34.80 -9.94
C GLY A 247 -33.10 34.29 -8.71
N ILE A 248 -31.78 34.45 -8.70
CA ILE A 248 -30.88 34.16 -7.58
C ILE A 248 -30.41 35.48 -6.96
N ASP A 249 -30.36 35.54 -5.63
CA ASP A 249 -29.85 36.68 -4.87
C ASP A 249 -28.31 36.59 -4.75
N TYR A 250 -27.83 35.46 -4.24
CA TYR A 250 -26.40 35.17 -4.15
C TYR A 250 -26.09 33.68 -4.28
N VAL A 251 -24.82 33.39 -4.57
CA VAL A 251 -24.18 32.07 -4.48
C VAL A 251 -22.86 32.24 -3.74
N GLN A 252 -22.53 31.33 -2.83
CA GLN A 252 -21.29 31.35 -2.05
C GLN A 252 -20.70 29.95 -1.93
N LEU A 253 -19.36 29.88 -1.95
CA LEU A 253 -18.61 28.70 -1.53
C LEU A 253 -17.89 29.01 -0.22
N SER A 254 -18.07 28.15 0.78
CA SER A 254 -17.49 28.29 2.11
C SER A 254 -16.85 26.98 2.57
N GLN A 255 -15.82 27.07 3.42
CA GLN A 255 -15.32 25.90 4.14
C GLN A 255 -16.32 25.49 5.24
N ALA A 256 -16.67 24.21 5.28
CA ALA A 256 -17.56 23.65 6.28
C ALA A 256 -16.83 23.40 7.60
N ALA A 257 -17.57 23.18 8.69
CA ALA A 257 -16.99 22.69 9.92
C ALA A 257 -16.40 21.27 9.70
N PRO A 258 -15.38 20.87 10.49
CA PRO A 258 -14.87 19.50 10.48
C PRO A 258 -16.01 18.49 10.69
N ALA A 259 -15.85 17.28 10.14
CA ALA A 259 -16.82 16.21 10.36
C ALA A 259 -17.04 15.95 11.86
N PRO A 260 -18.28 15.71 12.31
CA PRO A 260 -18.55 15.34 13.69
C PRO A 260 -17.77 14.09 14.15
N ASP A 261 -17.11 14.17 15.31
CA ASP A 261 -16.39 13.02 15.88
C ASP A 261 -17.36 11.98 16.46
N LEU A 262 -17.65 10.96 15.66
CA LEU A 262 -18.47 9.81 16.05
C LEU A 262 -17.80 8.89 17.08
N ALA A 263 -16.48 8.97 17.31
CA ALA A 263 -15.81 8.22 18.38
C ALA A 263 -16.03 8.88 19.75
N SER A 264 -16.22 10.20 19.79
CA SER A 264 -16.49 10.94 21.02
C SER A 264 -17.64 10.32 21.80
N GLY A 265 -17.39 9.93 23.06
CA GLY A 265 -18.41 9.38 23.94
C GLY A 265 -18.96 8.00 23.54
N LEU A 266 -18.34 7.29 22.58
CA LEU A 266 -18.62 5.89 22.30
C LEU A 266 -18.17 5.03 23.50
N VAL A 267 -19.04 4.11 23.94
CA VAL A 267 -18.85 3.30 25.16
C VAL A 267 -18.68 1.83 24.84
N ALA A 268 -19.41 1.34 23.83
CA ALA A 268 -19.35 -0.04 23.39
C ALA A 268 -19.64 -0.11 21.90
N HIS A 269 -18.91 -0.98 21.20
CA HIS A 269 -19.20 -1.37 19.83
C HIS A 269 -18.94 -2.87 19.70
N TRP A 270 -20.00 -3.59 19.36
CA TRP A 270 -19.92 -4.99 18.97
C TRP A 270 -20.07 -5.06 17.46
N PRO A 271 -18.97 -5.27 16.71
CA PRO A 271 -19.06 -5.46 15.26
C PRO A 271 -19.85 -6.70 14.91
N LEU A 272 -19.82 -7.74 15.76
CA LEU A 272 -20.46 -9.04 15.53
C LEU A 272 -19.84 -9.85 14.38
N ASP A 273 -18.63 -9.47 13.98
CA ASP A 273 -17.82 -10.12 12.94
C ASP A 273 -17.35 -11.54 13.28
N GLU A 274 -17.16 -11.81 14.56
CA GLU A 274 -16.58 -13.07 15.04
C GLU A 274 -17.04 -13.42 16.46
N ILE A 275 -16.74 -14.66 16.83
CA ILE A 275 -16.87 -15.15 18.20
C ILE A 275 -15.47 -15.40 18.77
N ALA A 276 -15.12 -14.65 19.81
CA ALA A 276 -13.86 -14.78 20.53
C ALA A 276 -14.03 -15.78 21.68
N GLY A 277 -13.83 -17.06 21.40
CA GLY A 277 -14.00 -18.13 22.38
C GLY A 277 -15.48 -18.39 22.71
N ASP A 278 -15.93 -17.97 23.89
CA ASP A 278 -17.32 -18.09 24.35
C ASP A 278 -18.04 -16.74 24.47
N LYS A 279 -17.51 -15.69 23.83
CA LYS A 279 -18.06 -14.33 23.85
C LYS A 279 -17.98 -13.63 22.49
N THR A 280 -18.70 -12.52 22.36
CA THR A 280 -18.47 -11.52 21.30
C THR A 280 -17.47 -10.48 21.79
N ALA A 281 -16.64 -9.94 20.88
CA ALA A 281 -15.74 -8.84 21.20
C ALA A 281 -16.49 -7.49 21.23
N ASP A 282 -16.34 -6.73 22.31
CA ASP A 282 -16.53 -5.27 22.30
C ASP A 282 -15.19 -4.59 22.00
N VAL A 283 -15.10 -3.87 20.88
CA VAL A 283 -13.84 -3.26 20.44
C VAL A 283 -13.53 -1.92 21.13
N ILE A 284 -14.44 -1.42 21.98
CA ILE A 284 -14.32 -0.13 22.68
C ILE A 284 -14.13 -0.32 24.18
N GLY A 285 -15.18 -0.75 24.88
CA GLY A 285 -15.21 -0.75 26.35
C GLY A 285 -14.87 -2.10 27.00
N GLY A 286 -14.58 -3.13 26.21
CA GLY A 286 -14.40 -4.51 26.70
C GLY A 286 -15.68 -5.10 27.33
N TYR A 287 -16.85 -4.55 26.97
CA TYR A 287 -18.16 -5.04 27.36
C TYR A 287 -18.60 -6.30 26.59
N ASP A 288 -17.70 -7.27 26.42
CA ASP A 288 -17.95 -8.55 25.75
C ASP A 288 -19.23 -9.23 26.27
N MET A 289 -20.04 -9.77 25.35
CA MET A 289 -21.30 -10.42 25.69
C MET A 289 -21.17 -11.95 25.75
N ASP A 290 -21.83 -12.54 26.74
CA ASP A 290 -21.97 -14.00 26.87
C ASP A 290 -22.93 -14.54 25.80
N LEU A 291 -22.55 -15.68 25.21
CA LEU A 291 -23.32 -16.39 24.19
C LEU A 291 -24.32 -17.37 24.82
N THR A 292 -25.58 -17.33 24.39
CA THR A 292 -26.57 -18.38 24.68
C THR A 292 -27.02 -19.02 23.38
N ASN A 293 -26.76 -20.32 23.20
CA ASN A 293 -27.09 -21.11 22.01
C ASN A 293 -26.56 -20.52 20.69
N ILE A 294 -25.47 -19.76 20.75
CA ILE A 294 -24.78 -19.19 19.58
C ILE A 294 -23.43 -19.89 19.42
N SER A 295 -23.09 -20.26 18.19
CA SER A 295 -21.80 -20.82 17.80
C SER A 295 -21.27 -20.14 16.54
N GLY A 296 -20.10 -20.54 16.05
CA GLY A 296 -19.56 -20.04 14.77
C GLY A 296 -20.50 -20.23 13.57
N ASP A 297 -21.45 -21.17 13.63
CA ASP A 297 -22.46 -21.37 12.58
C ASP A 297 -23.47 -20.20 12.49
N ASN A 298 -23.56 -19.37 13.54
CA ASN A 298 -24.39 -18.19 13.57
C ASN A 298 -23.68 -16.95 13.00
N VAL A 299 -22.36 -17.00 12.78
CA VAL A 299 -21.60 -15.91 12.16
C VAL A 299 -21.80 -16.03 10.64
N VAL A 300 -22.49 -15.06 10.05
CA VAL A 300 -22.89 -15.06 8.64
C VAL A 300 -22.56 -13.71 8.01
N ALA A 301 -22.57 -13.59 6.67
CA ALA A 301 -22.32 -12.31 6.01
C ALA A 301 -23.27 -11.20 6.54
N GLY A 302 -22.68 -10.07 6.92
CA GLY A 302 -23.34 -8.94 7.55
C GLY A 302 -23.65 -7.79 6.59
N LYS A 303 -24.02 -6.65 7.16
CA LYS A 303 -24.06 -5.36 6.48
C LYS A 303 -22.65 -4.79 6.34
N VAL A 304 -21.85 -4.89 7.39
CA VAL A 304 -20.42 -4.57 7.42
C VAL A 304 -19.72 -5.83 7.93
N GLY A 305 -18.82 -6.42 7.13
CA GLY A 305 -18.18 -7.69 7.50
C GLY A 305 -19.18 -8.84 7.71
N ASN A 306 -19.18 -9.45 8.90
CA ASN A 306 -20.11 -10.50 9.32
C ASN A 306 -21.07 -9.99 10.39
N ALA A 307 -22.25 -10.61 10.44
CA ALA A 307 -23.28 -10.41 11.45
C ALA A 307 -23.55 -11.69 12.22
N ILE A 308 -24.27 -11.56 13.35
CA ILE A 308 -24.81 -12.72 14.06
C ILE A 308 -26.25 -13.00 13.63
N SER A 309 -26.49 -14.25 13.25
CA SER A 309 -27.82 -14.80 12.96
C SER A 309 -28.52 -15.26 14.23
N PHE A 310 -29.63 -14.62 14.56
CA PHE A 310 -30.51 -14.95 15.69
C PHE A 310 -31.68 -15.83 15.25
N SER A 311 -32.09 -16.75 16.12
CA SER A 311 -33.18 -17.72 15.94
C SER A 311 -34.05 -17.80 17.19
N ASN A 312 -35.35 -17.53 17.02
CA ASN A 312 -36.33 -17.74 18.09
C ASN A 312 -36.51 -19.24 18.42
N ALA A 313 -36.41 -20.11 17.42
CA ALA A 313 -36.54 -21.55 17.60
C ALA A 313 -35.41 -22.10 18.49
N ASP A 314 -34.19 -21.60 18.28
CA ASP A 314 -32.98 -22.03 18.98
C ASP A 314 -32.70 -21.18 20.23
N LYS A 315 -33.45 -20.10 20.44
CA LYS A 315 -33.36 -19.21 21.60
C LYS A 315 -31.98 -18.58 21.76
N THR A 316 -31.41 -18.16 20.63
CA THR A 316 -30.11 -17.49 20.56
C THR A 316 -30.16 -16.14 21.28
N LEU A 317 -29.18 -15.82 22.11
CA LEU A 317 -29.13 -14.54 22.82
C LEU A 317 -27.69 -14.14 23.08
N LEU A 318 -27.37 -12.87 22.86
CA LEU A 318 -26.19 -12.21 23.42
C LEU A 318 -26.61 -11.46 24.68
N SER A 319 -25.86 -11.62 25.77
CA SER A 319 -26.19 -10.97 27.03
C SER A 319 -24.96 -10.55 27.82
N ARG A 320 -25.05 -9.40 28.47
CA ARG A 320 -24.08 -8.98 29.48
C ARG A 320 -24.79 -8.46 30.72
N VAL A 321 -24.30 -8.87 31.89
CA VAL A 321 -24.69 -8.32 33.19
C VAL A 321 -23.59 -7.39 33.68
N HIS A 322 -23.96 -6.15 33.98
CA HIS A 322 -23.03 -5.06 34.28
C HIS A 322 -22.85 -4.84 35.77
N GLY A 323 -21.65 -4.39 36.14
CA GLY A 323 -21.33 -3.88 37.47
C GLY A 323 -22.04 -2.56 37.77
N ALA A 324 -22.01 -2.14 39.04
CA ALA A 324 -22.62 -0.86 39.43
C ALA A 324 -21.87 0.35 38.86
N ASP A 325 -20.57 0.19 38.59
CA ASP A 325 -19.67 1.25 38.13
C ASP A 325 -19.50 1.28 36.59
N ASP A 326 -19.94 0.24 35.88
CA ASP A 326 -19.83 0.12 34.41
C ASP A 326 -20.67 1.18 33.70
N ASP A 327 -20.21 1.78 32.59
CA ASP A 327 -20.99 2.81 31.86
C ASP A 327 -22.27 2.27 31.22
N LEU A 328 -22.40 0.94 31.07
CA LEU A 328 -23.63 0.27 30.66
C LEU A 328 -24.39 -0.29 31.88
N PRO A 329 -25.72 -0.46 31.79
CA PRO A 329 -26.57 -0.21 30.63
C PRO A 329 -26.82 1.29 30.36
N ALA A 330 -26.94 1.67 29.09
CA ALA A 330 -26.98 3.03 28.59
C ALA A 330 -28.09 3.88 29.23
N ASN A 331 -29.27 3.28 29.44
CA ASN A 331 -30.45 3.99 29.92
C ASN A 331 -30.40 4.40 31.41
N LYS A 332 -29.26 4.15 32.09
CA LYS A 332 -28.98 4.79 33.38
C LYS A 332 -28.62 6.28 33.22
N HIS A 333 -28.09 6.68 32.06
CA HIS A 333 -27.69 8.06 31.75
C HIS A 333 -28.86 8.92 31.27
N ASP A 334 -28.73 10.23 31.42
CA ASP A 334 -29.75 11.20 30.98
C ASP A 334 -29.64 11.50 29.48
N SER A 335 -28.45 11.35 28.91
CA SER A 335 -28.21 11.33 27.47
C SER A 335 -27.47 10.06 27.07
N PHE A 336 -27.86 9.42 25.97
CA PHE A 336 -27.20 8.26 25.38
C PHE A 336 -27.71 8.01 23.96
N THR A 337 -26.97 7.22 23.19
CA THR A 337 -27.40 6.76 21.86
C THR A 337 -27.19 5.26 21.73
N ILE A 338 -28.10 4.56 21.07
CA ILE A 338 -27.98 3.14 20.71
C ILE A 338 -28.17 3.04 19.20
N SER A 339 -27.24 2.37 18.51
CA SER A 339 -27.28 2.11 17.07
C SER A 339 -27.16 0.62 16.80
N PHE A 340 -27.83 0.13 15.76
CA PHE A 340 -27.56 -1.18 15.18
C PHE A 340 -28.07 -1.26 13.74
N TRP A 341 -27.42 -2.10 12.94
CA TRP A 341 -27.97 -2.57 11.68
C TRP A 341 -28.79 -3.84 11.90
N SER A 342 -29.91 -3.98 11.20
CA SER A 342 -30.73 -5.18 11.29
C SER A 342 -31.33 -5.58 9.96
N LYS A 343 -31.39 -6.90 9.72
CA LYS A 343 -32.14 -7.54 8.64
C LYS A 343 -33.13 -8.53 9.24
N VAL A 344 -34.34 -8.05 9.55
CA VAL A 344 -35.34 -8.78 10.32
C VAL A 344 -36.70 -8.69 9.64
N GLN A 345 -37.35 -9.82 9.40
CA GLN A 345 -38.77 -9.84 9.02
C GLN A 345 -39.67 -9.68 10.26
N GLY A 346 -40.17 -8.47 10.52
CA GLY A 346 -41.06 -8.17 11.65
C GLY A 346 -42.47 -8.76 11.52
N THR A 347 -42.98 -8.91 10.30
CA THR A 347 -44.30 -9.49 10.04
C THR A 347 -44.34 -10.96 10.47
N GLY A 348 -45.27 -11.31 11.36
CA GLY A 348 -45.40 -12.64 11.95
C GLY A 348 -44.51 -12.91 13.16
N GLN A 349 -43.60 -12.00 13.50
CA GLN A 349 -42.79 -12.05 14.72
C GLN A 349 -43.43 -11.19 15.81
N ASN A 350 -44.33 -11.78 16.60
CA ASN A 350 -45.11 -11.06 17.61
C ASN A 350 -44.29 -10.80 18.87
N ASP A 351 -44.07 -9.53 19.20
CA ASP A 351 -43.50 -9.07 20.47
C ASP A 351 -42.09 -9.63 20.77
N LEU A 352 -41.16 -9.58 19.80
CA LEU A 352 -39.78 -10.05 19.97
C LEU A 352 -38.80 -8.87 20.17
N ARG A 353 -37.57 -9.14 20.62
CA ARG A 353 -36.60 -8.10 21.02
C ARG A 353 -35.34 -8.17 20.18
N LEU A 354 -34.95 -7.03 19.61
CA LEU A 354 -33.67 -6.87 18.90
C LEU A 354 -32.62 -6.35 19.88
N PHE A 355 -32.95 -5.29 20.64
CA PHE A 355 -32.11 -4.73 21.69
C PHE A 355 -32.94 -4.55 22.96
N SER A 356 -32.37 -4.87 24.12
CA SER A 356 -33.04 -4.65 25.40
C SER A 356 -32.08 -4.38 26.55
N GLU A 357 -32.48 -3.50 27.46
CA GLU A 357 -31.84 -3.33 28.76
C GLU A 357 -32.83 -3.63 29.89
N SER A 358 -32.39 -4.37 30.91
CA SER A 358 -33.32 -4.92 31.91
C SER A 358 -32.69 -5.24 33.26
N ASN A 359 -33.52 -5.71 34.19
CA ASN A 359 -33.13 -6.17 35.53
C ASN A 359 -33.20 -7.70 35.64
N THR A 360 -32.09 -8.32 36.04
CA THR A 360 -31.97 -9.79 36.18
C THR A 360 -32.51 -10.37 37.50
N LEU A 361 -32.90 -9.53 38.46
CA LEU A 361 -33.41 -9.93 39.79
C LEU A 361 -34.91 -10.32 39.81
N GLY A 362 -35.51 -10.58 38.64
CA GLY A 362 -36.84 -11.20 38.53
C GLY A 362 -38.06 -10.32 38.88
N ASN A 363 -37.86 -9.03 39.19
CA ASN A 363 -38.94 -8.07 39.41
C ASN A 363 -39.54 -7.50 38.10
N ASN A 364 -38.98 -7.88 36.94
CA ASN A 364 -39.35 -7.42 35.59
C ASN A 364 -39.37 -5.87 35.44
N THR A 365 -38.63 -5.14 36.27
CA THR A 365 -38.58 -3.67 36.26
C THR A 365 -37.24 -3.14 36.81
N PRO A 366 -36.60 -2.15 36.18
CA PRO A 366 -36.95 -1.49 34.91
C PRO A 366 -36.69 -2.35 33.64
N LEU A 367 -37.28 -1.95 32.50
CA LEU A 367 -37.08 -2.50 31.16
C LEU A 367 -37.03 -1.38 30.11
N PHE A 368 -36.13 -1.51 29.14
CA PHE A 368 -36.04 -0.72 27.92
C PHE A 368 -35.96 -1.69 26.74
N ASN A 369 -36.89 -1.61 25.79
CA ASN A 369 -36.97 -2.56 24.69
C ASN A 369 -37.12 -1.85 23.35
N ILE A 370 -36.36 -2.31 22.36
CA ILE A 370 -36.54 -2.05 20.94
C ILE A 370 -36.79 -3.41 20.28
N GLY A 371 -37.93 -3.55 19.60
CA GLY A 371 -38.40 -4.87 19.17
C GLY A 371 -39.38 -4.85 18.02
N THR A 372 -39.80 -6.04 17.58
CA THR A 372 -40.87 -6.18 16.60
C THR A 372 -42.21 -5.83 17.23
N LYS A 373 -43.16 -5.39 16.39
CA LYS A 373 -44.53 -5.07 16.81
C LYS A 373 -45.15 -6.14 17.70
N ASN A 374 -45.79 -5.71 18.78
CA ASN A 374 -46.44 -6.60 19.76
C ASN A 374 -47.43 -7.62 19.18
N ASN A 375 -48.06 -7.32 18.03
CA ASN A 375 -48.97 -8.22 17.32
C ASN A 375 -48.40 -8.78 16.02
N GLY A 376 -47.15 -8.44 15.68
CA GLY A 376 -46.43 -8.83 14.46
C GLY A 376 -47.15 -8.48 13.16
N SER A 377 -47.98 -7.42 13.14
CA SER A 377 -48.83 -7.12 11.98
C SER A 377 -48.10 -6.47 10.79
N ASN A 378 -46.94 -5.84 11.02
CA ASN A 378 -46.12 -5.17 10.00
C ASN A 378 -44.68 -4.93 10.52
N GLY A 379 -43.84 -4.24 9.74
CA GLY A 379 -42.41 -4.06 9.99
C GLY A 379 -42.04 -2.88 10.92
N SER A 380 -43.01 -2.23 11.58
CA SER A 380 -42.73 -1.08 12.46
C SER A 380 -41.93 -1.48 13.71
N ILE A 381 -41.05 -0.59 14.17
CA ILE A 381 -40.34 -0.69 15.45
C ILE A 381 -41.32 -0.53 16.60
N ASP A 382 -41.26 -1.41 17.60
CA ASP A 382 -42.01 -1.34 18.86
C ASP A 382 -41.11 -0.89 20.00
N ILE A 383 -41.46 0.23 20.62
CA ILE A 383 -40.80 0.75 21.81
C ILE A 383 -41.67 0.45 23.04
N TYR A 384 -41.11 -0.33 23.96
CA TYR A 384 -41.72 -0.64 25.25
C TYR A 384 -40.76 -0.33 26.40
N ILE A 385 -41.08 0.69 27.20
CA ILE A 385 -40.23 1.17 28.28
C ILE A 385 -41.03 1.20 29.60
N ARG A 386 -40.52 0.53 30.63
CA ARG A 386 -41.16 0.41 31.94
C ARG A 386 -40.15 0.64 33.08
N GLY A 387 -40.44 1.59 33.96
CA GLY A 387 -39.60 1.95 35.12
C GLY A 387 -40.43 2.51 36.28
N ALA A 388 -39.85 3.38 37.12
CA ALA A 388 -40.55 3.98 38.27
C ALA A 388 -41.59 5.08 37.93
N GLY A 389 -41.79 5.37 36.63
CA GLY A 389 -42.77 6.34 36.12
C GLY A 389 -43.84 5.71 35.20
N PRO A 390 -44.60 6.53 34.45
CA PRO A 390 -45.58 6.02 33.50
C PRO A 390 -44.90 5.15 32.44
N THR A 391 -45.51 4.02 32.12
CA THR A 391 -45.01 3.10 31.08
C THR A 391 -45.20 3.72 29.71
N VAL A 392 -44.15 3.73 28.90
CA VAL A 392 -44.28 3.90 27.44
C VAL A 392 -44.76 2.55 26.91
N GLY A 393 -46.07 2.44 26.72
CA GLY A 393 -46.71 1.18 26.34
C GLY A 393 -46.80 1.05 24.84
N HIS A 394 -46.10 0.06 24.27
CA HIS A 394 -46.14 -0.37 22.87
C HIS A 394 -46.54 0.74 21.89
N ILE A 395 -45.57 1.63 21.62
CA ILE A 395 -45.70 2.68 20.61
C ILE A 395 -44.86 2.29 19.40
N PHE A 396 -45.25 2.76 18.21
CA PHE A 396 -44.72 2.24 16.95
C PHE A 396 -44.16 3.35 16.08
N SER A 397 -43.01 3.10 15.44
CA SER A 397 -42.46 3.99 14.42
C SER A 397 -43.42 4.14 13.24
N THR A 398 -43.28 5.25 12.50
CA THR A 398 -43.96 5.43 11.21
C THR A 398 -43.25 4.65 10.10
N ALA A 399 -41.92 4.61 10.14
CA ALA A 399 -41.10 3.76 9.30
C ALA A 399 -41.30 2.27 9.66
N GLU A 400 -41.11 1.38 8.68
CA GLU A 400 -41.25 -0.07 8.83
C GLU A 400 -39.95 -0.84 8.47
N PRO A 401 -38.83 -0.61 9.20
CA PRO A 401 -37.52 -1.16 8.83
C PRO A 401 -37.36 -2.68 9.07
N PHE A 402 -38.37 -3.35 9.65
CA PHE A 402 -38.35 -4.80 9.83
C PHE A 402 -39.10 -5.50 8.69
N ASP A 403 -38.64 -5.30 7.47
CA ASP A 403 -39.23 -5.79 6.23
C ASP A 403 -38.42 -6.93 5.56
N ASP A 404 -37.36 -7.41 6.22
CA ASP A 404 -36.37 -8.37 5.72
C ASP A 404 -35.29 -7.78 4.79
N GLU A 405 -35.09 -6.46 4.80
CA GLU A 405 -33.89 -5.80 4.25
C GLU A 405 -33.02 -5.17 5.36
N TRP A 406 -31.78 -4.79 5.00
CA TRP A 406 -30.85 -4.14 5.95
C TRP A 406 -31.26 -2.69 6.19
N HIS A 407 -31.60 -2.38 7.44
CA HIS A 407 -31.91 -1.02 7.88
C HIS A 407 -31.08 -0.65 9.11
N HIS A 408 -30.72 0.63 9.18
CA HIS A 408 -30.01 1.21 10.31
C HIS A 408 -31.00 1.86 11.27
N VAL A 409 -30.94 1.48 12.55
CA VAL A 409 -31.85 1.99 13.58
C VAL A 409 -31.04 2.65 14.68
N VAL A 410 -31.34 3.92 14.94
CA VAL A 410 -30.69 4.71 15.99
C VAL A 410 -31.72 5.25 16.97
N PHE A 411 -31.60 4.89 18.24
CA PHE A 411 -32.37 5.49 19.33
C PHE A 411 -31.50 6.54 20.04
N VAL A 412 -31.99 7.77 20.12
CA VAL A 412 -31.29 8.86 20.80
C VAL A 412 -32.11 9.30 22.02
N GLN A 413 -31.43 9.41 23.16
CA GLN A 413 -31.92 10.17 24.30
C GLN A 413 -31.02 11.38 24.51
N ASP A 414 -31.60 12.59 24.46
CA ASP A 414 -30.91 13.84 24.74
C ASP A 414 -31.59 14.55 25.90
N ASN A 415 -30.89 14.66 27.04
CA ASN A 415 -31.38 15.32 28.25
C ASN A 415 -32.81 14.87 28.58
N LEU A 416 -32.99 13.54 28.65
CA LEU A 416 -34.25 12.83 28.90
C LEU A 416 -35.26 12.81 27.72
N ALA A 417 -35.16 13.70 26.74
CA ALA A 417 -35.98 13.67 25.52
C ALA A 417 -35.56 12.51 24.61
N ARG A 418 -36.48 11.92 23.84
CA ARG A 418 -36.23 10.67 23.09
C ARG A 418 -36.71 10.78 21.66
N SER A 419 -35.88 10.29 20.74
CA SER A 419 -36.15 10.21 19.30
C SER A 419 -35.63 8.89 18.74
N ILE A 420 -36.09 8.53 17.55
CA ILE A 420 -35.60 7.39 16.80
C ILE A 420 -35.37 7.80 15.35
N TYR A 421 -34.29 7.30 14.77
CA TYR A 421 -33.90 7.51 13.39
C TYR A 421 -33.87 6.15 12.68
N VAL A 422 -34.30 6.15 11.42
CA VAL A 422 -34.22 5.00 10.53
C VAL A 422 -33.49 5.45 9.27
N ASP A 423 -32.41 4.76 8.94
CA ASP A 423 -31.55 5.07 7.79
C ASP A 423 -31.10 6.54 7.76
N GLY A 424 -30.66 7.05 8.91
CA GLY A 424 -30.22 8.44 9.08
C GLY A 424 -31.35 9.49 9.15
N VAL A 425 -32.61 9.09 8.95
CA VAL A 425 -33.76 10.02 8.92
C VAL A 425 -34.57 9.94 10.22
N LEU A 426 -34.92 11.08 10.80
CA LEU A 426 -35.76 11.17 11.99
C LEU A 426 -37.18 10.63 11.74
N ASP A 427 -37.66 9.72 12.58
CA ASP A 427 -39.04 9.23 12.55
C ASP A 427 -39.99 10.14 13.35
N ASP A 428 -41.22 10.31 12.87
CA ASP A 428 -42.25 11.17 13.49
C ASP A 428 -42.86 10.61 14.79
N LEU A 429 -42.33 9.51 15.34
CA LEU A 429 -42.80 8.91 16.58
C LEU A 429 -42.53 9.79 17.80
N ALA A 430 -43.61 10.26 18.44
CA ALA A 430 -43.53 10.93 19.73
C ALA A 430 -43.28 9.92 20.87
N ILE A 431 -42.12 10.01 21.53
CA ILE A 431 -41.73 9.18 22.68
C ILE A 431 -41.71 10.04 23.94
N ALA A 432 -42.38 9.60 25.01
CA ALA A 432 -42.39 10.32 26.28
C ALA A 432 -40.99 10.33 26.93
N ALA A 433 -40.58 11.49 27.44
CA ALA A 433 -39.29 11.69 28.10
C ALA A 433 -39.05 10.73 29.28
N LYS A 434 -37.78 10.42 29.56
CA LYS A 434 -37.35 9.61 30.70
C LYS A 434 -37.67 10.35 32.02
N PRO A 435 -38.27 9.69 33.03
CA PRO A 435 -38.37 10.25 34.38
C PRO A 435 -36.99 10.33 35.06
N ASP A 436 -36.73 11.41 35.81
CA ASP A 436 -35.46 11.73 36.49
C ASP A 436 -35.03 10.73 37.60
N SER A 437 -35.81 9.69 37.90
CA SER A 437 -35.47 8.72 38.95
C SER A 437 -36.08 7.33 38.74
N GLY A 438 -35.47 6.33 39.40
CA GLY A 438 -35.98 4.96 39.50
C GLY A 438 -35.53 4.02 38.39
N TRP A 439 -34.33 4.26 37.87
CA TRP A 439 -33.61 3.42 36.89
C TRP A 439 -32.43 2.67 37.50
N ASP A 440 -32.13 2.89 38.79
CA ASP A 440 -30.93 2.44 39.52
C ASP A 440 -30.71 0.92 39.58
N ASN A 441 -31.69 0.11 39.18
CA ASN A 441 -31.62 -1.36 39.21
C ASN A 441 -31.53 -2.00 37.81
N LEU A 442 -31.29 -1.22 36.76
CA LEU A 442 -30.99 -1.73 35.43
C LEU A 442 -29.58 -2.33 35.44
N ASN A 443 -29.40 -3.57 34.99
CA ASN A 443 -28.10 -4.25 35.13
C ASN A 443 -27.75 -5.23 34.01
N ALA A 444 -28.54 -5.29 32.93
CA ALA A 444 -28.22 -6.13 31.80
C ALA A 444 -28.52 -5.45 30.47
N THR A 445 -27.65 -5.67 29.48
CA THR A 445 -27.83 -5.34 28.06
C THR A 445 -27.88 -6.64 27.27
N THR A 446 -28.79 -6.72 26.30
CA THR A 446 -29.02 -7.93 25.50
C THR A 446 -29.33 -7.61 24.04
N ILE A 447 -28.84 -8.46 23.15
CA ILE A 447 -29.10 -8.42 21.71
C ILE A 447 -29.75 -9.74 21.28
N GLY A 448 -30.81 -9.65 20.47
CA GLY A 448 -31.55 -10.79 19.94
C GLY A 448 -32.58 -11.42 20.87
N GLY A 449 -32.80 -10.83 22.05
CA GLY A 449 -33.81 -11.24 23.02
C GLY A 449 -33.74 -10.38 24.29
N ILE A 450 -34.34 -10.84 25.39
CA ILE A 450 -34.26 -10.13 26.68
C ILE A 450 -33.91 -11.06 27.85
N LEU A 451 -32.95 -10.64 28.68
CA LEU A 451 -32.53 -11.33 29.91
C LEU A 451 -33.08 -10.66 31.18
N ARG A 452 -34.12 -11.25 31.77
CA ARG A 452 -34.59 -10.86 33.12
C ARG A 452 -34.09 -11.87 34.15
N GLY A 453 -34.95 -12.31 35.07
CA GLY A 453 -34.67 -13.52 35.86
C GLY A 453 -34.50 -14.78 35.00
N ASN A 454 -35.06 -14.77 33.78
CA ASN A 454 -34.80 -15.76 32.74
C ASN A 454 -34.83 -15.07 31.37
N ALA A 455 -34.09 -15.61 30.39
CA ALA A 455 -34.12 -15.18 29.00
C ALA A 455 -35.50 -15.46 28.34
N SER A 456 -35.94 -14.60 27.43
CA SER A 456 -37.20 -14.74 26.68
C SER A 456 -37.28 -13.83 25.44
N HIS A 457 -38.37 -13.93 24.65
CA HIS A 457 -38.72 -13.04 23.53
C HIS A 457 -37.61 -12.88 22.47
N TRP A 458 -37.06 -14.02 22.04
CA TRP A 458 -35.97 -14.10 21.06
C TRP A 458 -36.44 -13.77 19.65
N VAL A 459 -35.71 -12.91 18.94
CA VAL A 459 -36.00 -12.58 17.54
C VAL A 459 -35.36 -13.58 16.58
N THR A 460 -35.90 -13.69 15.36
CA THR A 460 -35.25 -14.37 14.23
C THR A 460 -34.85 -13.33 13.19
N GLY A 461 -33.59 -13.35 12.76
CA GLY A 461 -33.04 -12.41 11.77
C GLY A 461 -31.56 -12.11 12.04
N LEU A 462 -31.00 -11.15 11.30
CA LEU A 462 -29.60 -10.75 11.42
C LEU A 462 -29.51 -9.39 12.12
N ILE A 463 -28.53 -9.26 13.01
CA ILE A 463 -28.18 -7.99 13.67
C ILE A 463 -26.67 -7.81 13.58
N ASP A 464 -26.25 -6.59 13.30
CA ASP A 464 -24.88 -6.22 12.99
C ASP A 464 -24.54 -4.83 13.57
N GLU A 465 -23.24 -4.53 13.74
CA GLU A 465 -22.73 -3.20 14.06
C GLU A 465 -23.47 -2.50 15.22
N VAL A 466 -23.55 -3.18 16.37
CA VAL A 466 -24.28 -2.66 17.54
C VAL A 466 -23.39 -1.73 18.34
N ALA A 467 -23.78 -0.47 18.50
CA ALA A 467 -22.97 0.57 19.10
C ALA A 467 -23.73 1.41 20.12
N ILE A 468 -23.06 1.88 21.17
CA ILE A 468 -23.66 2.66 22.25
C ILE A 468 -22.75 3.83 22.64
N TRP A 469 -23.34 5.02 22.75
CA TRP A 469 -22.68 6.24 23.25
C TRP A 469 -23.26 6.68 24.59
N LYS A 470 -22.43 7.30 25.45
CA LYS A 470 -22.84 8.02 26.67
C LYS A 470 -23.30 9.46 26.41
N ARG A 471 -23.52 9.82 25.14
CA ARG A 471 -24.05 11.11 24.70
C ARG A 471 -25.14 10.92 23.65
N ALA A 472 -25.93 11.97 23.45
CA ALA A 472 -26.83 12.05 22.32
C ALA A 472 -26.03 12.34 21.05
N LEU A 473 -26.31 11.61 19.97
CA LEU A 473 -25.89 11.98 18.62
C LEU A 473 -26.89 12.98 18.02
N SER A 474 -26.39 13.96 17.28
CA SER A 474 -27.19 14.91 16.50
C SER A 474 -27.81 14.24 15.26
N GLY A 475 -28.76 14.91 14.60
CA GLY A 475 -29.31 14.42 13.33
C GLY A 475 -28.23 14.22 12.24
N GLU A 476 -27.29 15.17 12.14
CA GLU A 476 -26.12 15.08 11.24
C GLU A 476 -25.26 13.86 11.59
N GLU A 477 -24.95 13.65 12.87
CA GLU A 477 -24.17 12.49 13.33
C GLU A 477 -24.88 11.17 13.04
N THR A 478 -26.21 11.10 13.18
CA THR A 478 -26.96 9.89 12.84
C THR A 478 -27.01 9.60 11.34
N ALA A 479 -27.05 10.65 10.52
CA ALA A 479 -26.99 10.52 9.05
C ALA A 479 -25.58 10.07 8.61
N LEU A 480 -24.54 10.68 9.18
CA LEU A 480 -23.14 10.31 8.96
C LEU A 480 -22.88 8.86 9.37
N LEU A 481 -23.35 8.45 10.56
CA LEU A 481 -23.25 7.08 11.05
C LEU A 481 -23.95 6.06 10.12
N HIS A 482 -25.03 6.47 9.45
CA HIS A 482 -25.72 5.63 8.47
C HIS A 482 -24.95 5.50 7.16
N SER A 483 -24.43 6.61 6.62
CA SER A 483 -23.78 6.65 5.31
C SER A 483 -22.34 6.12 5.36
N GLU A 484 -21.58 6.49 6.38
CA GLU A 484 -20.15 6.20 6.51
C GLU A 484 -19.85 5.07 7.51
N GLY A 485 -20.83 4.71 8.34
CA GLY A 485 -20.66 3.73 9.40
C GLY A 485 -20.03 4.33 10.66
N LEU A 486 -19.74 3.47 11.65
CA LEU A 486 -18.89 3.89 12.75
C LEU A 486 -17.50 4.23 12.21
N PRO A 487 -16.79 5.20 12.81
CA PRO A 487 -15.36 5.29 12.60
C PRO A 487 -14.78 3.99 13.12
N GLY A 488 -14.53 3.06 12.19
CA GLY A 488 -13.54 2.03 12.40
C GLY A 488 -12.27 2.74 12.83
N PRO A 489 -11.40 2.07 13.58
CA PRO A 489 -10.13 2.68 13.95
C PRO A 489 -9.46 3.04 12.60
N VAL A 490 -9.23 4.36 12.40
CA VAL A 490 -9.35 5.03 11.09
C VAL A 490 -8.50 4.30 10.08
N ILE A 491 -9.14 3.59 9.15
CA ILE A 491 -8.47 3.00 7.99
C ILE A 491 -8.18 4.19 7.07
N THR A 492 -6.93 4.67 7.06
CA THR A 492 -6.51 5.69 6.08
C THR A 492 -6.69 5.16 4.65
N GLU A 493 -6.67 6.02 3.62
CA GLU A 493 -6.76 5.58 2.20
C GLU A 493 -5.78 4.44 1.84
N ASN A 494 -4.71 4.28 2.62
CA ASN A 494 -3.72 3.20 2.50
C ASN A 494 -4.09 1.89 3.24
N GLY A 495 -5.29 1.77 3.78
CA GLY A 495 -5.73 0.56 4.50
C GLY A 495 -5.18 0.43 5.93
N LEU A 496 -4.59 1.50 6.51
CA LEU A 496 -3.92 1.44 7.82
C LEU A 496 -4.82 1.96 8.92
N ASN A 497 -4.95 1.19 9.99
CA ASN A 497 -5.70 1.57 11.19
C ASN A 497 -4.92 2.59 12.06
N LEU A 498 -4.88 3.86 11.64
CA LEU A 498 -4.22 4.98 12.33
C LEU A 498 -5.16 5.54 13.40
N ILE A 499 -4.67 5.71 14.63
CA ILE A 499 -5.49 6.18 15.77
C ILE A 499 -4.98 7.48 16.41
N ALA A 500 -3.77 7.93 16.11
CA ALA A 500 -3.30 9.26 16.48
C ALA A 500 -2.09 9.67 15.62
N SER A 501 -1.98 10.96 15.27
CA SER A 501 -0.84 11.49 14.53
C SER A 501 -0.51 12.92 14.96
N TRP A 502 0.70 13.14 15.49
CA TRP A 502 1.25 14.46 15.77
C TRP A 502 2.41 14.74 14.81
N ASP A 503 2.17 15.61 13.84
CA ASP A 503 3.18 16.02 12.85
C ASP A 503 4.09 17.15 13.36
N PHE A 504 3.67 17.84 14.43
CA PHE A 504 4.35 19.00 15.02
C PHE A 504 4.57 20.20 14.08
N ASN A 505 3.83 20.30 12.97
CA ASN A 505 4.01 21.38 11.98
C ASN A 505 3.15 22.60 12.27
N ASP A 506 1.99 22.43 12.93
CA ASP A 506 1.20 23.55 13.43
C ASP A 506 1.75 24.09 14.76
N ASN A 507 2.52 25.17 14.69
CA ASN A 507 3.09 25.86 15.84
C ASN A 507 2.26 27.07 16.32
N SER A 508 0.98 27.15 15.93
CA SER A 508 0.09 28.24 16.32
C SER A 508 -0.13 28.31 17.84
N ASP A 509 -0.18 27.17 18.52
CA ASP A 509 -0.14 27.07 19.98
C ASP A 509 1.27 26.68 20.49
N PRO A 510 2.05 27.60 21.05
CA PRO A 510 3.38 27.27 21.58
C PRO A 510 3.35 26.37 22.83
N ALA A 511 2.18 26.13 23.43
CA ALA A 511 2.02 25.34 24.66
C ALA A 511 1.70 23.85 24.41
N GLY A 512 1.49 23.44 23.17
CA GLY A 512 1.13 22.05 22.85
C GLY A 512 0.93 21.80 21.37
N SER A 513 0.54 20.57 21.04
CA SER A 513 0.21 20.12 19.69
C SER A 513 -1.10 19.32 19.74
N VAL A 514 -1.85 19.32 18.65
CA VAL A 514 -3.11 18.59 18.52
C VAL A 514 -2.92 17.52 17.46
N ASP A 515 -3.38 16.30 17.74
CA ASP A 515 -3.28 15.21 16.78
C ASP A 515 -4.27 15.41 15.61
N SER A 516 -3.87 15.03 14.40
CA SER A 516 -4.66 15.25 13.19
C SER A 516 -5.74 14.20 12.92
N VAL A 517 -5.82 13.14 13.73
CA VAL A 517 -6.76 12.03 13.55
C VAL A 517 -7.99 12.21 14.43
N GLN A 518 -7.78 12.47 15.72
CA GLN A 518 -8.87 12.54 16.72
C GLN A 518 -8.95 13.89 17.46
N GLY A 519 -8.07 14.86 17.16
CA GLY A 519 -8.04 16.14 17.87
C GLY A 519 -7.53 16.05 19.32
N ILE A 520 -6.79 15.00 19.66
CA ILE A 520 -6.20 14.73 20.97
C ILE A 520 -5.12 15.78 21.25
N THR A 521 -5.33 16.52 22.34
CA THR A 521 -4.40 17.57 22.76
C THR A 521 -3.22 17.00 23.54
N GLY A 522 -2.02 17.23 23.04
CA GLY A 522 -0.75 17.01 23.73
C GLY A 522 -0.17 18.32 24.27
N VAL A 523 0.06 18.39 25.58
CA VAL A 523 0.56 19.61 26.25
C VAL A 523 2.08 19.54 26.42
N PHE A 524 2.80 20.56 25.99
CA PHE A 524 4.24 20.67 26.19
C PHE A 524 4.56 21.05 27.63
N VAL A 525 5.41 20.25 28.27
CA VAL A 525 5.78 20.44 29.67
C VAL A 525 7.30 20.35 29.87
N GLY A 526 7.77 20.81 31.03
CA GLY A 526 9.16 20.64 31.44
C GLY A 526 10.20 21.31 30.54
N GLY A 527 9.80 22.25 29.68
CA GLY A 527 10.66 22.97 28.74
C GLY A 527 10.61 22.45 27.29
N ALA A 528 9.73 21.50 26.99
CA ALA A 528 9.41 21.11 25.62
C ALA A 528 8.85 22.31 24.82
N LYS A 529 9.14 22.33 23.53
CA LYS A 529 8.79 23.40 22.60
C LYS A 529 8.92 22.90 21.16
N TYR A 530 8.48 23.71 20.21
CA TYR A 530 8.84 23.49 18.80
C TYR A 530 10.31 23.79 18.54
N GLY A 531 10.94 22.98 17.69
CA GLY A 531 12.28 23.18 17.15
C GLY A 531 12.35 22.87 15.66
N GLU A 532 13.57 22.75 15.12
CA GLU A 532 13.76 22.46 13.70
C GLU A 532 13.28 21.04 13.35
N GLY A 533 12.36 20.97 12.38
CA GLY A 533 11.82 19.72 11.84
C GLY A 533 12.84 18.91 11.04
N ARG A 534 12.41 17.72 10.59
CA ARG A 534 13.22 16.91 9.68
C ARG A 534 13.47 17.63 8.34
N GLU A 535 14.72 17.56 7.86
CA GLU A 535 15.14 18.01 6.51
C GLU A 535 14.84 19.49 6.13
N GLY A 536 14.44 20.34 7.09
CA GLY A 536 14.14 21.75 6.84
C GLY A 536 12.69 22.03 6.43
N ALA A 537 11.82 21.02 6.43
CA ALA A 537 10.37 21.18 6.34
C ALA A 537 9.78 21.22 7.75
N GLY A 538 8.87 22.17 8.01
CA GLY A 538 8.06 22.18 9.23
C GLY A 538 8.80 22.38 10.56
N SER A 539 8.17 21.94 11.64
CA SER A 539 8.71 21.99 13.01
C SER A 539 8.59 20.64 13.69
N ALA A 540 9.46 20.35 14.66
CA ALA A 540 9.44 19.12 15.44
C ALA A 540 9.24 19.41 16.94
N LEU A 541 8.88 18.38 17.71
CA LEU A 541 8.96 18.43 19.17
C LEU A 541 10.43 18.45 19.60
N ASP A 542 10.90 19.60 20.09
CA ASP A 542 12.22 19.79 20.70
C ASP A 542 12.15 19.60 22.21
N ILE A 543 12.88 18.61 22.68
CA ILE A 543 12.96 18.17 24.08
C ILE A 543 14.40 18.29 24.61
N ASN A 544 15.23 19.10 23.95
CA ASN A 544 16.61 19.35 24.36
C ASN A 544 16.72 20.28 25.58
N GLY A 545 17.71 19.99 26.44
CA GLY A 545 18.18 20.93 27.47
C GLY A 545 17.41 20.90 28.80
N SER A 546 16.47 19.97 28.98
CA SER A 546 15.78 19.75 30.26
C SER A 546 15.54 18.27 30.52
N ALA A 547 15.78 17.83 31.76
CA ALA A 547 15.59 16.44 32.17
C ALA A 547 14.11 16.02 32.31
N THR A 548 13.16 16.93 32.05
CA THR A 548 11.71 16.69 32.18
C THR A 548 10.92 17.16 30.95
N ALA A 549 11.58 17.57 29.87
CA ALA A 549 10.89 18.06 28.68
C ALA A 549 10.19 16.90 27.95
N ALA A 550 8.89 17.05 27.71
CA ALA A 550 8.05 16.09 26.98
C ALA A 550 6.73 16.74 26.54
N MET A 551 6.02 16.03 25.66
CA MET A 551 4.59 16.24 25.42
C MET A 551 3.79 15.25 26.28
N LEU A 552 2.82 15.76 27.04
CA LEU A 552 1.92 14.98 27.88
C LEU A 552 0.51 14.99 27.29
N VAL A 553 -0.05 13.80 27.11
CA VAL A 553 -1.45 13.58 26.73
C VAL A 553 -2.19 13.09 27.98
N GLU A 554 -3.03 13.96 28.55
CA GLU A 554 -3.82 13.65 29.75
C GLU A 554 -4.98 12.68 29.45
N ASP A 555 -5.48 12.69 28.21
CA ASP A 555 -6.56 11.82 27.74
C ASP A 555 -6.00 10.64 26.91
N GLY A 556 -5.23 9.78 27.57
CA GLY A 556 -4.54 8.64 26.90
C GLY A 556 -5.44 7.45 26.55
N GLU A 557 -6.76 7.56 26.74
CA GLU A 557 -7.72 6.46 26.59
C GLU A 557 -7.85 5.97 25.14
N PHE A 558 -7.47 6.78 24.15
CA PHE A 558 -7.45 6.40 22.72
C PHE A 558 -6.59 5.16 22.43
N LEU A 559 -5.56 4.92 23.25
CA LEU A 559 -4.70 3.73 23.13
C LEU A 559 -5.43 2.45 23.55
N ASN A 560 -6.57 2.54 24.25
CA ASN A 560 -7.34 1.37 24.65
C ASN A 560 -7.93 0.61 23.47
N THR A 561 -8.19 1.30 22.35
CA THR A 561 -8.57 0.68 21.07
C THR A 561 -7.50 -0.28 20.55
N ALA A 562 -6.22 0.09 20.69
CA ALA A 562 -5.09 -0.77 20.28
C ALA A 562 -4.82 -1.88 21.31
N SER A 563 -4.92 -1.54 22.61
CA SER A 563 -4.63 -2.50 23.68
C SER A 563 -5.70 -3.59 23.82
N SER A 564 -6.98 -3.30 23.55
CA SER A 564 -8.08 -4.29 23.54
C SER A 564 -7.85 -5.37 22.48
N LEU A 565 -7.30 -4.98 21.31
CA LEU A 565 -6.91 -5.88 20.24
C LEU A 565 -5.59 -6.62 20.52
N ASN A 566 -4.86 -6.21 21.57
CA ASN A 566 -3.49 -6.62 21.86
C ASN A 566 -2.54 -6.38 20.65
N LYS A 567 -2.79 -5.31 19.89
CA LYS A 567 -2.06 -4.95 18.68
C LYS A 567 -1.81 -3.44 18.65
N VAL A 568 -0.56 -3.02 18.46
CA VAL A 568 -0.22 -1.60 18.35
C VAL A 568 1.06 -1.41 17.54
N THR A 569 1.12 -0.37 16.72
CA THR A 569 2.36 0.12 16.13
C THR A 569 2.57 1.58 16.50
N PHE A 570 3.76 1.92 17.00
CA PHE A 570 4.20 3.31 17.16
C PHE A 570 5.27 3.60 16.12
N ALA A 571 5.07 4.61 15.27
CA ALA A 571 6.01 5.01 14.23
C ALA A 571 6.34 6.50 14.39
N PHE A 572 7.61 6.89 14.32
CA PHE A 572 8.03 8.28 14.49
C PHE A 572 9.45 8.51 13.99
N TRP A 573 9.78 9.77 13.67
CA TRP A 573 11.14 10.20 13.43
C TRP A 573 11.77 10.72 14.72
N GLN A 574 13.04 10.38 14.94
CA GLN A 574 13.78 10.86 16.11
C GLN A 574 15.23 11.17 15.78
N LYS A 575 15.72 12.25 16.37
CA LYS A 575 17.13 12.67 16.35
C LYS A 575 17.63 12.87 17.77
N VAL A 576 18.78 12.29 18.10
CA VAL A 576 19.35 12.32 19.46
C VAL A 576 20.57 13.24 19.50
N VAL A 577 20.54 14.22 20.40
CA VAL A 577 21.68 15.14 20.62
C VAL A 577 22.68 14.52 21.60
N THR A 578 22.18 14.06 22.75
CA THR A 578 23.00 13.42 23.77
C THR A 578 22.42 12.05 24.11
N ARG A 579 23.23 10.99 23.97
CA ARG A 579 22.78 9.64 24.33
C ARG A 579 22.69 9.49 25.84
N THR A 580 21.47 9.57 26.36
CA THR A 580 21.14 9.33 27.76
C THR A 580 20.27 8.09 27.91
N SER A 581 20.13 7.60 29.14
CA SER A 581 19.12 6.59 29.45
C SER A 581 17.75 7.26 29.39
N SER A 582 17.06 7.15 28.25
CA SER A 582 15.88 7.95 27.93
C SER A 582 14.75 7.11 27.33
N SER A 583 13.52 7.61 27.37
CA SER A 583 12.35 6.99 26.73
C SER A 583 11.84 7.88 25.60
N SER A 584 11.59 7.30 24.44
CA SER A 584 11.00 8.02 23.30
C SER A 584 9.52 8.28 23.52
N PHE A 585 8.82 7.35 24.17
CA PHE A 585 7.44 7.53 24.61
C PHE A 585 7.09 6.58 25.77
N TRP A 586 5.95 6.83 26.40
CA TRP A 586 5.47 6.06 27.55
C TRP A 586 3.95 6.09 27.69
N ALA A 587 3.31 4.91 27.75
CA ALA A 587 1.89 4.76 28.06
C ALA A 587 1.64 4.28 29.50
N PHE A 588 0.68 4.91 30.19
CA PHE A 588 0.40 4.71 31.62
C PHE A 588 -1.03 4.19 31.83
N SER A 589 -1.17 3.23 32.74
CA SER A 589 -2.46 2.81 33.29
C SER A 589 -2.41 2.79 34.83
N PRO A 590 -3.57 2.88 35.51
CA PRO A 590 -3.65 2.72 36.97
C PRO A 590 -3.15 1.36 37.47
N THR A 591 -3.31 0.30 36.67
CA THR A 591 -2.89 -1.06 37.06
C THR A 591 -1.46 -1.40 36.63
N ASN A 592 -0.92 -0.72 35.61
CA ASN A 592 0.42 -0.92 35.10
C ASN A 592 1.06 0.41 34.64
N ASN A 593 2.15 0.79 35.31
CA ASN A 593 2.85 2.03 35.02
C ASN A 593 3.72 1.97 33.75
N ARG A 594 3.67 0.91 32.94
CA ARG A 594 4.41 0.77 31.67
C ARG A 594 3.66 -0.16 30.71
N VAL A 595 2.59 0.36 30.14
CA VAL A 595 1.75 -0.40 29.18
C VAL A 595 2.50 -0.63 27.87
N ALA A 596 3.09 0.43 27.31
CA ALA A 596 3.94 0.42 26.13
C ALA A 596 5.02 1.50 26.29
N GLN A 597 6.27 1.15 25.97
CA GLN A 597 7.41 2.02 26.20
C GLN A 597 8.59 1.66 25.30
N ALA A 598 9.18 2.66 24.63
CA ALA A 598 10.36 2.47 23.79
C ALA A 598 11.56 3.30 24.29
N HIS A 599 12.76 2.73 24.12
CA HIS A 599 14.03 3.44 24.28
C HIS A 599 14.76 3.44 22.93
N ALA A 600 14.92 4.59 22.25
CA ALA A 600 15.51 4.65 20.90
C ALA A 600 16.68 5.66 20.77
N PRO A 601 17.77 5.57 21.56
CA PRO A 601 18.18 4.39 22.31
C PRO A 601 18.25 4.61 23.83
N TRP A 602 18.54 3.53 24.55
CA TRP A 602 19.07 3.61 25.91
C TRP A 602 20.52 4.14 25.93
N GLY A 603 21.04 4.49 27.11
CA GLY A 603 22.38 5.08 27.26
C GLY A 603 23.53 4.24 26.66
N GLY A 604 23.34 2.92 26.53
CA GLY A 604 24.30 2.00 25.89
C GLY A 604 24.22 1.91 24.36
N GLY A 605 23.19 2.48 23.72
CA GLY A 605 22.93 2.36 22.27
C GLY A 605 21.98 1.24 21.87
N ASP A 606 21.51 0.43 22.82
CA ASP A 606 20.47 -0.56 22.60
C ASP A 606 19.11 0.10 22.44
N ILE A 607 18.31 -0.42 21.52
CA ILE A 607 16.91 -0.07 21.34
C ILE A 607 16.06 -1.10 22.06
N TYR A 608 15.13 -0.64 22.91
CA TYR A 608 14.25 -1.49 23.70
C TYR A 608 12.79 -1.24 23.32
N TRP A 609 12.03 -2.33 23.28
CA TRP A 609 10.58 -2.31 23.13
C TRP A 609 9.94 -3.06 24.29
N ASP A 610 9.30 -2.33 25.21
CA ASP A 610 8.67 -2.83 26.42
C ASP A 610 7.14 -2.75 26.31
N THR A 611 6.45 -3.86 26.60
CA THR A 611 4.99 -3.91 26.61
C THR A 611 4.50 -4.75 27.79
N ALA A 612 3.34 -4.40 28.34
CA ALA A 612 2.73 -5.09 29.49
C ALA A 612 3.64 -5.15 30.73
N GLY A 613 4.46 -4.11 30.95
CA GLY A 613 5.39 -3.97 32.07
C GLY A 613 6.87 -4.05 31.69
N CYS A 614 7.71 -4.15 32.72
CA CYS A 614 9.16 -4.37 32.65
C CYS A 614 9.55 -5.24 33.86
N CYS A 615 10.64 -5.99 33.92
CA CYS A 615 11.82 -6.12 33.06
C CYS A 615 12.15 -7.62 32.95
N GLY A 616 11.14 -8.44 32.65
CA GLY A 616 11.16 -9.88 32.88
C GLY A 616 11.91 -10.72 31.84
N GLY A 617 12.47 -10.12 30.80
CA GLY A 617 13.02 -10.83 29.63
C GLY A 617 11.96 -11.01 28.54
N GLY A 618 11.92 -12.18 27.89
CA GLY A 618 11.04 -12.45 26.73
C GLY A 618 9.54 -12.20 26.98
N ASP A 619 9.09 -12.26 28.23
CA ASP A 619 7.68 -12.07 28.57
C ASP A 619 7.21 -10.61 28.55
N THR A 620 8.11 -9.60 28.58
CA THR A 620 7.71 -8.16 28.53
C THR A 620 8.53 -7.29 27.56
N ARG A 621 9.68 -7.77 27.06
CA ARG A 621 10.69 -6.94 26.39
C ARG A 621 11.39 -7.66 25.24
N ILE A 622 11.65 -6.93 24.16
CA ILE A 622 12.68 -7.27 23.15
C ILE A 622 13.65 -6.10 22.99
N ASN A 623 14.93 -6.38 22.70
CA ASN A 623 15.93 -5.33 22.51
C ASN A 623 17.09 -5.77 21.62
N ARG A 624 17.68 -4.82 20.89
CA ARG A 624 18.83 -5.04 20.01
C ARG A 624 19.66 -3.76 19.91
N GLY A 625 20.99 -3.91 19.90
CA GLY A 625 21.89 -2.81 19.52
C GLY A 625 21.81 -2.54 18.02
N TRP A 626 21.58 -1.28 17.64
CA TRP A 626 21.48 -0.90 16.22
C TRP A 626 22.84 -0.56 15.60
N GLY A 627 23.73 0.11 16.36
CA GLY A 627 25.06 0.52 15.88
C GLY A 627 25.07 1.69 14.90
N GLY A 628 23.91 2.20 14.46
CA GLY A 628 23.78 3.34 13.56
C GLY A 628 23.95 4.72 14.23
N ASP A 629 23.83 5.77 13.42
CA ASP A 629 24.00 7.16 13.84
C ASP A 629 22.69 7.77 14.36
N PHE A 630 22.54 7.78 15.68
CA PHE A 630 21.40 8.43 16.35
C PHE A 630 21.42 9.97 16.27
N ALA A 631 22.54 10.59 15.85
CA ALA A 631 22.60 12.05 15.69
C ALA A 631 21.98 12.51 14.36
N ALA A 632 21.67 11.59 13.45
CA ALA A 632 20.82 11.83 12.29
C ALA A 632 19.33 11.65 12.65
N TRP A 633 18.44 12.20 11.82
CA TRP A 633 17.02 11.86 11.86
C TRP A 633 16.86 10.41 11.42
N ASN A 634 16.22 9.58 12.25
CA ASN A 634 15.95 8.18 11.95
C ASN A 634 14.47 7.87 12.20
N HIS A 635 13.87 7.09 11.32
CA HIS A 635 12.52 6.58 11.49
C HIS A 635 12.56 5.31 12.33
N PHE A 636 11.74 5.24 13.36
CA PHE A 636 11.59 4.08 14.21
C PHE A 636 10.15 3.59 14.14
N ALA A 637 9.95 2.28 14.00
CA ALA A 637 8.64 1.66 14.20
C ALA A 637 8.71 0.49 15.19
N PHE A 638 7.80 0.50 16.16
CA PHE A 638 7.70 -0.49 17.22
C PHE A 638 6.37 -1.21 17.13
N VAL A 639 6.43 -2.49 16.74
CA VAL A 639 5.23 -3.29 16.44
C VAL A 639 4.96 -4.26 17.58
N LYS A 640 3.69 -4.39 17.98
CA LYS A 640 3.14 -5.54 18.69
C LYS A 640 1.92 -6.04 17.94
N ASN A 641 1.87 -7.33 17.64
CA ASN A 641 0.74 -7.97 16.95
C ASN A 641 0.38 -9.27 17.67
N GLY A 642 -0.50 -9.18 18.68
CA GLY A 642 -0.71 -10.26 19.63
C GLY A 642 0.58 -10.54 20.40
N ASP A 643 1.12 -11.74 20.27
CA ASP A 643 2.37 -12.12 20.92
C ASP A 643 3.61 -11.65 20.14
N ALA A 644 3.51 -11.40 18.84
CA ALA A 644 4.66 -10.99 18.03
C ALA A 644 5.08 -9.54 18.34
N LYS A 645 6.38 -9.26 18.37
CA LYS A 645 6.94 -7.92 18.51
C LYS A 645 8.09 -7.69 17.54
N GLU A 646 8.19 -6.47 17.04
CA GLU A 646 9.26 -6.08 16.12
C GLU A 646 9.76 -4.67 16.41
N ILE A 647 11.03 -4.43 16.08
CA ILE A 647 11.70 -3.14 16.09
C ILE A 647 12.22 -2.91 14.67
N TRP A 648 11.80 -1.81 14.07
CA TRP A 648 12.21 -1.38 12.73
C TRP A 648 12.94 -0.05 12.83
N VAL A 649 13.98 0.12 12.01
CA VAL A 649 14.73 1.37 11.88
C VAL A 649 14.90 1.69 10.40
N ASN A 650 14.51 2.89 9.98
CA ASN A 650 14.62 3.39 8.60
C ASN A 650 14.02 2.41 7.56
N GLY A 651 12.82 1.90 7.84
CA GLY A 651 12.10 0.96 6.97
C GLY A 651 12.61 -0.48 6.98
N GLN A 652 13.67 -0.79 7.75
CA GLN A 652 14.26 -2.13 7.82
C GLN A 652 14.05 -2.80 9.19
N LEU A 653 13.80 -4.12 9.18
CA LEU A 653 13.63 -4.90 10.40
C LEU A 653 14.97 -5.00 11.14
N LEU A 654 15.05 -4.41 12.33
CA LEU A 654 16.22 -4.54 13.19
C LEU A 654 16.15 -5.81 14.05
N HIS A 655 14.97 -6.09 14.61
CA HIS A 655 14.81 -7.21 15.54
C HIS A 655 13.35 -7.63 15.66
N SER A 656 13.11 -8.94 15.74
CA SER A 656 11.81 -9.52 16.06
C SER A 656 11.90 -10.45 17.27
N GLY A 657 10.77 -10.67 17.94
CA GLY A 657 10.64 -11.59 19.05
C GLY A 657 9.18 -11.81 19.44
N SER A 658 8.96 -12.48 20.57
CA SER A 658 7.63 -12.84 21.08
C SER A 658 7.44 -12.36 22.50
N ASN A 659 6.19 -12.10 22.87
CA ASN A 659 5.78 -11.52 24.14
C ASN A 659 4.34 -11.92 24.52
N THR A 660 4.18 -12.83 25.47
CA THR A 660 2.86 -13.38 25.84
C THR A 660 2.03 -12.48 26.76
N GLY A 661 2.58 -11.35 27.22
CA GLY A 661 1.85 -10.37 28.02
C GLY A 661 0.87 -9.58 27.16
N ALA A 662 -0.41 -9.63 27.49
CA ALA A 662 -1.42 -8.79 26.86
C ALA A 662 -1.25 -7.32 27.31
N LEU A 663 -1.51 -6.37 26.40
CA LEU A 663 -1.53 -4.96 26.75
C LEU A 663 -2.66 -4.68 27.76
N PRO A 664 -2.39 -3.96 28.87
CA PRO A 664 -3.44 -3.44 29.73
C PRO A 664 -4.43 -2.54 28.97
N THR A 665 -5.71 -2.69 29.26
CA THR A 665 -6.83 -2.00 28.58
C THR A 665 -7.40 -0.81 29.38
N ASP A 666 -6.70 -0.38 30.42
CA ASP A 666 -7.06 0.72 31.31
C ASP A 666 -6.05 1.88 31.20
N ILE A 667 -5.53 2.14 30.00
CA ILE A 667 -4.61 3.25 29.75
C ILE A 667 -5.35 4.55 29.98
N THR A 668 -4.74 5.45 30.76
CA THR A 668 -5.32 6.76 31.09
C THR A 668 -4.48 7.91 30.58
N ARG A 669 -3.17 7.71 30.37
CA ARG A 669 -2.24 8.79 29.97
C ARG A 669 -1.15 8.30 29.04
N PHE A 670 -0.60 9.23 28.29
CA PHE A 670 0.49 8.98 27.35
C PHE A 670 1.48 10.14 27.35
N ALA A 671 2.77 9.86 27.16
CA ALA A 671 3.80 10.88 27.06
C ALA A 671 4.76 10.57 25.90
N VAL A 672 5.18 11.62 25.19
CA VAL A 672 6.20 11.56 24.14
C VAL A 672 7.43 12.33 24.61
N GLY A 673 8.59 11.69 24.54
CA GLY A 673 9.89 12.27 24.88
C GLY A 673 10.40 12.02 26.30
N ALA A 674 9.56 11.57 27.24
CA ALA A 674 9.99 11.27 28.61
C ALA A 674 9.06 10.30 29.36
N MET A 675 9.51 9.83 30.52
CA MET A 675 8.64 9.19 31.52
C MET A 675 8.03 10.27 32.44
N ILE A 676 6.92 10.88 32.04
CA ILE A 676 6.18 11.82 32.89
C ILE A 676 4.70 11.44 32.97
N ASP A 677 4.15 11.36 34.18
CA ASP A 677 2.76 10.98 34.44
C ASP A 677 1.86 12.15 34.87
N SER A 678 2.43 13.35 34.98
CA SER A 678 1.74 14.63 35.16
C SER A 678 2.67 15.81 34.85
N ALA A 679 2.12 17.00 34.61
CA ALA A 679 2.88 18.21 34.32
C ALA A 679 3.84 18.66 35.46
N GLU A 680 3.60 18.20 36.70
CA GLU A 680 4.43 18.50 37.87
C GLU A 680 5.40 17.36 38.24
N SER A 681 5.28 16.20 37.57
CA SER A 681 6.09 15.01 37.84
C SER A 681 7.52 15.18 37.35
N GLN A 682 8.50 14.95 38.24
CA GLN A 682 9.92 14.95 37.88
C GLN A 682 10.36 13.54 37.50
N GLY A 683 10.03 13.14 36.28
CA GLY A 683 10.51 11.90 35.69
C GLY A 683 12.01 11.92 35.41
N GLY A 684 12.73 10.85 35.75
CA GLY A 684 14.01 10.53 35.12
C GLY A 684 13.77 9.84 33.76
N ASN A 685 14.76 9.86 32.87
CA ASN A 685 14.73 9.26 31.53
C ASN A 685 14.07 10.09 30.40
N SER A 686 14.25 11.41 30.40
CA SER A 686 13.88 12.24 29.24
C SER A 686 14.89 12.11 28.11
N LEU A 687 14.39 12.08 26.88
CA LEU A 687 15.18 12.16 25.66
C LEU A 687 15.85 13.53 25.59
N GLU A 688 17.13 13.53 25.22
CA GLU A 688 17.82 14.76 24.81
C GLU A 688 17.95 14.75 23.29
N GLY A 689 16.90 15.25 22.64
CA GLY A 689 16.74 15.19 21.19
C GLY A 689 15.49 15.88 20.68
N SER A 690 15.07 15.47 19.49
CA SER A 690 13.85 15.92 18.82
C SER A 690 13.06 14.72 18.28
N ILE A 691 11.74 14.81 18.29
CA ILE A 691 10.81 13.82 17.73
C ILE A 691 9.90 14.53 16.72
N ASP A 692 9.62 13.86 15.61
CA ASP A 692 8.81 14.37 14.51
C ASP A 692 7.88 13.27 13.96
N ASP A 693 6.78 13.64 13.31
CA ASP A 693 5.77 12.73 12.72
C ASP A 693 5.40 11.53 13.60
N PHE A 694 4.94 11.79 14.83
CA PHE A 694 4.62 10.74 15.78
C PHE A 694 3.24 10.13 15.53
N GLN A 695 3.21 8.87 15.10
CA GLN A 695 2.01 8.15 14.71
C GLN A 695 1.77 6.90 15.54
N VAL A 696 0.49 6.60 15.80
CA VAL A 696 0.05 5.39 16.51
C VAL A 696 -1.03 4.68 15.72
N TYR A 697 -0.89 3.37 15.57
CA TYR A 697 -1.82 2.51 14.84
C TYR A 697 -2.39 1.42 15.75
N ALA A 698 -3.69 1.14 15.68
CA ALA A 698 -4.33 -0.01 16.33
C ALA A 698 -4.19 -1.31 15.51
N GLN A 699 -3.01 -1.49 14.92
CA GLN A 699 -2.64 -2.60 14.05
C GLN A 699 -1.15 -2.88 14.20
N GLY A 700 -0.76 -4.15 14.05
CA GLY A 700 0.64 -4.48 13.79
C GLY A 700 0.95 -4.29 12.31
N LEU A 701 1.65 -3.21 11.95
CA LEU A 701 1.98 -2.91 10.56
C LEU A 701 2.94 -3.95 9.97
N THR A 702 2.79 -4.20 8.67
CA THR A 702 3.70 -5.05 7.89
C THR A 702 4.96 -4.29 7.50
N GLY A 703 6.02 -5.02 7.12
CA GLY A 703 7.27 -4.38 6.65
C GLY A 703 7.08 -3.46 5.45
N ALA A 704 6.18 -3.78 4.52
CA ALA A 704 5.86 -2.93 3.37
C ALA A 704 5.23 -1.60 3.82
N GLN A 705 4.23 -1.67 4.71
CA GLN A 705 3.56 -0.48 5.24
C GLN A 705 4.54 0.39 6.05
N ILE A 706 5.46 -0.20 6.81
CA ILE A 706 6.49 0.54 7.54
C ILE A 706 7.52 1.19 6.59
N ALA A 707 7.83 0.53 5.48
CA ALA A 707 8.66 1.12 4.43
C ALA A 707 7.96 2.33 3.79
N ASP A 708 6.65 2.23 3.51
CA ASP A 708 5.86 3.36 2.98
C ASP A 708 5.90 4.57 3.92
N LEU A 709 5.75 4.36 5.24
CA LEU A 709 5.88 5.44 6.23
C LEU A 709 7.27 6.07 6.27
N TYR A 710 8.33 5.28 6.09
CA TYR A 710 9.69 5.80 6.00
C TYR A 710 9.90 6.65 4.73
N TYR A 711 9.18 6.32 3.65
CA TYR A 711 9.31 6.98 2.35
C TYR A 711 8.33 8.13 2.12
N ALA A 712 7.33 8.29 2.99
CA ALA A 712 6.34 9.36 2.90
C ALA A 712 6.99 10.75 2.94
N GLY A 713 6.67 11.60 1.95
CA GLY A 713 7.17 12.98 1.84
C GLY A 713 8.52 13.17 1.12
N LYS A 714 9.08 12.12 0.54
CA LYS A 714 10.28 12.19 -0.32
C LYS A 714 9.90 12.12 -1.80
N GLU A 715 10.66 12.78 -2.68
CA GLU A 715 10.32 12.87 -4.12
C GLU A 715 10.53 11.51 -4.81
N LEU A 716 9.46 10.71 -4.94
CA LEU A 716 9.50 9.43 -5.63
C LEU A 716 9.36 9.62 -7.15
N ASN A 717 10.48 9.45 -7.85
CA ASN A 717 10.59 9.43 -9.30
C ASN A 717 10.58 7.99 -9.83
N LEU A 718 9.37 7.45 -10.03
CA LEU A 718 9.11 6.26 -10.83
C LEU A 718 8.89 6.67 -12.30
N ALA A 719 9.69 6.15 -13.21
CA ALA A 719 9.60 6.47 -14.63
C ALA A 719 10.02 5.30 -15.52
N ILE A 720 9.42 5.26 -16.72
CA ILE A 720 9.86 4.39 -17.81
C ILE A 720 10.96 5.14 -18.57
N THR A 721 12.16 4.58 -18.56
CA THR A 721 13.36 5.17 -19.20
C THR A 721 13.56 4.66 -20.62
N GLU A 722 12.98 3.50 -20.96
CA GLU A 722 12.98 2.94 -22.31
C GLU A 722 11.63 2.26 -22.60
N GLN A 723 10.90 2.78 -23.59
CA GLN A 723 9.60 2.24 -23.98
C GLN A 723 9.74 0.89 -24.72
N PRO A 724 8.79 -0.04 -24.57
CA PRO A 724 8.75 -1.23 -25.43
C PRO A 724 8.63 -0.81 -26.89
N GLN A 725 9.38 -1.48 -27.76
CA GLN A 725 9.47 -1.11 -29.18
C GLN A 725 8.57 -2.02 -30.03
N SER A 726 7.86 -1.43 -30.99
CA SER A 726 7.16 -2.19 -32.02
C SER A 726 8.15 -3.02 -32.84
N ALA A 727 7.79 -4.26 -33.15
CA ALA A 727 8.74 -5.23 -33.73
C ALA A 727 8.09 -6.17 -34.75
N THR A 728 8.94 -6.82 -35.56
CA THR A 728 8.53 -7.87 -36.49
C THR A 728 9.00 -9.23 -36.00
N GLY A 729 8.07 -10.09 -35.60
CA GLY A 729 8.29 -11.49 -35.27
C GLY A 729 8.22 -12.39 -36.50
N VAL A 730 8.78 -13.60 -36.38
CA VAL A 730 8.74 -14.62 -37.44
C VAL A 730 7.66 -15.63 -37.11
N LEU A 731 6.83 -15.95 -38.10
CA LEU A 731 5.79 -16.99 -37.99
C LEU A 731 6.44 -18.30 -37.51
N GLY A 732 5.96 -18.85 -36.41
CA GLY A 732 6.51 -20.07 -35.84
C GLY A 732 7.54 -19.87 -34.71
N TRP A 733 7.91 -18.64 -34.38
CA TRP A 733 8.89 -18.30 -33.33
C TRP A 733 8.27 -17.41 -32.25
N ASP A 734 8.88 -17.31 -31.09
CA ASP A 734 8.52 -16.36 -30.05
C ASP A 734 9.12 -14.97 -30.31
N HIS A 735 8.64 -13.99 -29.56
CA HIS A 735 9.18 -12.64 -29.54
C HIS A 735 9.13 -12.06 -28.13
N THR A 736 10.18 -11.33 -27.75
CA THR A 736 10.37 -10.71 -26.44
C THR A 736 10.28 -9.19 -26.54
N PHE A 737 9.37 -8.60 -25.76
CA PHE A 737 9.33 -7.16 -25.47
C PHE A 737 10.06 -6.88 -24.17
N SER A 738 10.71 -5.72 -24.07
CA SER A 738 11.42 -5.27 -22.87
C SER A 738 11.10 -3.81 -22.57
N VAL A 739 11.20 -3.41 -21.30
CA VAL A 739 11.04 -2.05 -20.81
C VAL A 739 12.24 -1.66 -19.94
N GLY A 740 12.68 -0.40 -20.04
CA GLY A 740 13.66 0.19 -19.12
C GLY A 740 12.96 1.06 -18.10
N VAL A 741 13.40 1.01 -16.84
CA VAL A 741 12.75 1.75 -15.74
C VAL A 741 13.77 2.42 -14.83
N SER A 742 13.34 3.49 -14.17
CA SER A 742 14.04 4.11 -13.04
C SER A 742 13.06 4.33 -11.91
N ALA A 743 13.45 3.93 -10.71
CA ALA A 743 12.76 4.28 -9.48
C ALA A 743 13.81 4.89 -8.54
N THR A 744 13.73 6.19 -8.36
CA THR A 744 14.64 6.95 -7.50
C THR A 744 13.87 7.80 -6.53
N GLN A 745 14.43 8.03 -5.36
CA GLN A 745 13.92 8.91 -4.33
C GLN A 745 15.02 9.90 -3.93
N ASP A 746 14.74 11.19 -4.08
CA ASP A 746 15.71 12.29 -3.86
C ASP A 746 17.04 12.09 -4.62
N GLY A 747 16.97 11.42 -5.78
CA GLY A 747 18.11 11.13 -6.65
C GLY A 747 18.85 9.82 -6.37
N GLU A 748 18.47 9.07 -5.32
CA GLU A 748 19.04 7.77 -4.99
C GLU A 748 18.10 6.61 -5.36
N PRO A 749 18.59 5.42 -5.75
CA PRO A 749 17.73 4.28 -6.07
C PRO A 749 16.85 3.85 -4.88
N VAL A 750 15.58 3.57 -5.12
CA VAL A 750 14.67 3.05 -4.07
C VAL A 750 15.12 1.67 -3.58
N SER A 751 14.97 1.39 -2.28
CA SER A 751 15.19 0.05 -1.73
C SER A 751 13.86 -0.66 -1.50
N GLY A 752 13.49 -1.46 -2.50
CA GLY A 752 12.25 -2.23 -2.63
C GLY A 752 12.07 -2.49 -4.13
N GLY A 753 11.69 -3.70 -4.54
CA GLY A 753 11.56 -4.01 -5.97
C GLY A 753 10.46 -3.17 -6.64
N VAL A 754 10.60 -2.89 -7.94
CA VAL A 754 9.53 -2.33 -8.77
C VAL A 754 8.72 -3.50 -9.34
N ASP A 755 7.41 -3.45 -9.20
CA ASP A 755 6.49 -4.44 -9.75
C ASP A 755 6.17 -4.12 -11.21
N PHE A 756 5.91 -5.15 -12.02
CA PHE A 756 5.55 -5.02 -13.44
C PHE A 756 4.28 -5.80 -13.74
N GLN A 757 3.49 -5.35 -14.72
CA GLN A 757 2.35 -6.09 -15.27
C GLN A 757 2.23 -5.78 -16.76
N TRP A 758 2.51 -6.76 -17.62
CA TRP A 758 2.30 -6.62 -19.07
C TRP A 758 0.85 -6.85 -19.46
N SER A 759 0.42 -6.15 -20.51
CA SER A 759 -0.91 -6.22 -21.09
C SER A 759 -0.83 -6.47 -22.60
N ARG A 760 -1.79 -7.22 -23.15
CA ARG A 760 -1.97 -7.44 -24.60
C ARG A 760 -3.32 -6.85 -25.00
N ASN A 761 -3.32 -5.92 -25.96
CA ASN A 761 -4.53 -5.21 -26.41
C ASN A 761 -5.34 -4.60 -25.25
N GLY A 762 -4.65 -4.08 -24.23
CA GLY A 762 -5.26 -3.48 -23.03
C GLY A 762 -5.67 -4.46 -21.92
N GLU A 763 -5.59 -5.78 -22.12
CA GLU A 763 -5.88 -6.79 -21.09
C GLU A 763 -4.61 -7.31 -20.43
N ALA A 764 -4.60 -7.41 -19.10
CA ALA A 764 -3.46 -7.92 -18.35
C ALA A 764 -3.13 -9.37 -18.71
N ILE A 765 -1.84 -9.68 -18.83
CA ILE A 765 -1.33 -11.01 -19.12
C ILE A 765 -0.88 -11.66 -17.81
N ASP A 766 -1.58 -12.72 -17.39
CA ASP A 766 -1.29 -13.42 -16.14
C ASP A 766 0.18 -13.88 -16.06
N GLY A 767 0.85 -13.51 -14.96
CA GLY A 767 2.24 -13.90 -14.69
C GLY A 767 3.30 -13.15 -15.49
N ALA A 768 2.93 -12.18 -16.33
CA ALA A 768 3.88 -11.34 -17.05
C ALA A 768 4.31 -10.16 -16.19
N ASN A 769 5.12 -10.43 -15.16
CA ASN A 769 5.47 -9.49 -14.09
C ASN A 769 6.96 -9.13 -14.00
N GLY A 770 7.68 -9.22 -15.13
CA GLY A 770 9.07 -8.80 -15.24
C GLY A 770 9.28 -7.56 -16.12
N SER A 771 10.51 -7.05 -16.13
CA SER A 771 10.94 -5.98 -17.05
C SER A 771 10.99 -6.39 -18.53
N SER A 772 10.66 -7.65 -18.83
CA SER A 772 10.44 -8.15 -20.19
C SER A 772 9.33 -9.18 -20.21
N TYR A 773 8.69 -9.32 -21.36
CA TYR A 773 7.65 -10.31 -21.63
C TYR A 773 7.91 -11.01 -22.95
N THR A 774 7.95 -12.34 -22.91
CA THR A 774 8.06 -13.18 -24.11
C THR A 774 6.70 -13.78 -24.42
N THR A 775 6.23 -13.59 -25.65
CA THR A 775 4.96 -14.15 -26.12
C THR A 775 4.95 -15.69 -25.96
N PRO A 776 3.92 -16.28 -25.33
CA PRO A 776 3.89 -17.71 -25.08
C PRO A 776 3.68 -18.50 -26.37
N GLY A 777 4.72 -19.22 -26.80
CA GLY A 777 4.65 -20.16 -27.92
C GLY A 777 5.04 -19.57 -29.28
N THR A 778 4.60 -20.24 -30.35
CA THR A 778 4.92 -19.88 -31.72
C THR A 778 3.96 -18.82 -32.25
N LEU A 779 4.47 -17.66 -32.64
CA LEU A 779 3.67 -16.61 -33.27
C LEU A 779 2.93 -17.14 -34.51
N THR A 780 1.64 -16.82 -34.58
CA THR A 780 0.75 -17.13 -35.69
C THR A 780 0.45 -15.87 -36.51
N ALA A 781 -0.19 -16.02 -37.66
CA ALA A 781 -0.60 -14.87 -38.45
C ALA A 781 -1.60 -13.97 -37.71
N ASP A 782 -2.38 -14.53 -36.76
CA ASP A 782 -3.38 -13.81 -35.98
C ASP A 782 -2.75 -12.93 -34.87
N ASP A 783 -1.49 -13.18 -34.52
CA ASP A 783 -0.77 -12.36 -33.53
C ASP A 783 -0.30 -11.02 -34.15
N SER A 784 -0.27 -10.92 -35.49
CA SER A 784 0.11 -9.69 -36.20
C SER A 784 -0.93 -8.60 -36.00
N GLY A 785 -0.50 -7.46 -35.45
CA GLY A 785 -1.32 -6.30 -35.11
C GLY A 785 -1.65 -6.20 -33.61
N SER A 786 -1.23 -7.15 -32.78
CA SER A 786 -1.42 -7.07 -31.32
C SER A 786 -0.58 -5.94 -30.72
N SER A 787 -1.16 -5.14 -29.81
CA SER A 787 -0.44 -4.15 -29.00
C SER A 787 -0.02 -4.75 -27.65
N TYR A 788 1.16 -4.36 -27.18
CA TYR A 788 1.72 -4.76 -25.88
C TYR A 788 2.17 -3.52 -25.10
N SER A 789 1.76 -3.42 -23.85
CA SER A 789 2.19 -2.37 -22.92
C SER A 789 2.52 -2.98 -21.55
N VAL A 790 3.19 -2.23 -20.68
CA VAL A 790 3.51 -2.66 -19.32
C VAL A 790 3.26 -1.53 -18.33
N SER A 791 2.58 -1.85 -17.24
CA SER A 791 2.47 -0.97 -16.08
C SER A 791 3.55 -1.35 -15.07
N ILE A 792 4.24 -0.35 -14.54
CA ILE A 792 5.20 -0.50 -13.45
C ILE A 792 4.67 0.19 -12.22
N SER A 793 4.82 -0.44 -11.05
CA SER A 793 4.38 0.12 -9.79
C SER A 793 5.46 0.02 -8.71
N PHE A 794 5.54 1.05 -7.90
CA PHE A 794 6.34 1.07 -6.68
C PHE A 794 5.54 1.83 -5.64
N THR A 795 5.30 1.21 -4.48
CA THR A 795 4.34 1.67 -3.46
C THR A 795 2.96 1.94 -4.08
N ASN A 796 2.44 3.17 -3.99
CA ASN A 796 1.16 3.60 -4.55
C ASN A 796 1.27 4.26 -5.94
N LYS A 797 2.48 4.42 -6.49
CA LYS A 797 2.69 5.06 -7.81
C LYS A 797 2.72 4.03 -8.92
N THR A 798 1.94 4.24 -9.97
CA THR A 798 1.94 3.40 -11.18
C THR A 798 2.22 4.24 -12.42
N VAL A 799 3.08 3.75 -13.31
CA VAL A 799 3.37 4.34 -14.62
C VAL A 799 3.17 3.30 -15.70
N THR A 800 2.44 3.62 -16.76
CA THR A 800 2.19 2.69 -17.87
C THR A 800 2.97 3.12 -19.11
N SER A 801 3.53 2.14 -19.83
CA SER A 801 4.29 2.35 -21.04
C SER A 801 3.43 2.77 -22.22
N ASP A 802 4.09 3.28 -23.26
CA ASP A 802 3.48 3.34 -24.60
C ASP A 802 3.21 1.92 -25.13
N GLU A 803 2.32 1.80 -26.12
CA GLU A 803 2.03 0.54 -26.78
C GLU A 803 3.06 0.18 -27.86
N ALA A 804 3.55 -1.06 -27.83
CA ALA A 804 4.36 -1.69 -28.86
C ALA A 804 3.52 -2.64 -29.73
N VAL A 805 3.54 -2.47 -31.04
CA VAL A 805 2.78 -3.31 -31.98
C VAL A 805 3.66 -4.43 -32.54
N LEU A 806 3.15 -5.67 -32.50
CA LEU A 806 3.80 -6.84 -33.11
C LEU A 806 3.33 -7.04 -34.56
N THR A 807 4.26 -7.19 -35.51
CA THR A 807 3.96 -7.65 -36.88
C THR A 807 4.53 -9.05 -37.07
N VAL A 808 3.81 -10.00 -37.67
CA VAL A 808 4.30 -11.38 -37.89
C VAL A 808 4.52 -11.65 -39.38
N THR A 809 5.70 -12.17 -39.74
CA THR A 809 6.07 -12.46 -41.15
C THR A 809 6.63 -13.87 -41.32
N GLU A 810 6.46 -14.48 -42.50
CA GLU A 810 7.04 -15.79 -42.81
C GLU A 810 8.56 -15.70 -43.03
N ASP A 811 9.32 -16.68 -42.52
CA ASP A 811 10.74 -16.81 -42.85
C ASP A 811 10.91 -17.20 -44.33
N SER A 812 11.40 -16.27 -45.13
CA SER A 812 11.69 -16.46 -46.55
C SER A 812 13.20 -16.53 -46.83
N THR A 813 14.02 -16.61 -45.78
CA THR A 813 15.47 -16.58 -45.87
C THR A 813 15.98 -17.97 -46.25
N ALA A 814 16.50 -18.12 -47.47
CA ALA A 814 17.11 -19.38 -47.89
C ALA A 814 18.33 -19.70 -47.01
N PRO A 815 18.44 -20.92 -46.44
CA PRO A 815 19.56 -21.25 -45.57
C PRO A 815 20.88 -21.25 -46.36
N THR A 816 21.89 -20.59 -45.81
CA THR A 816 23.25 -20.59 -46.37
C THR A 816 24.24 -21.26 -45.42
N VAL A 817 25.00 -22.24 -45.92
CA VAL A 817 26.04 -22.92 -45.15
C VAL A 817 27.23 -21.99 -44.95
N ALA A 818 27.41 -21.48 -43.72
CA ALA A 818 28.47 -20.52 -43.39
C ALA A 818 29.84 -21.18 -43.11
N SER A 819 29.87 -22.41 -42.58
CA SER A 819 31.06 -23.29 -42.52
C SER A 819 30.65 -24.71 -42.06
N ALA A 820 31.53 -25.70 -42.26
CA ALA A 820 31.36 -27.05 -41.73
C ALA A 820 32.59 -27.47 -40.91
N SER A 821 32.39 -27.69 -39.61
CA SER A 821 33.35 -28.31 -38.70
C SER A 821 32.60 -29.19 -37.71
N ALA A 822 33.14 -30.37 -37.41
CA ALA A 822 32.60 -31.24 -36.38
C ALA A 822 33.10 -30.78 -35.00
N SER A 823 32.18 -30.26 -34.20
CA SER A 823 32.33 -30.01 -32.77
C SER A 823 30.99 -30.30 -32.10
N LYS A 824 31.06 -30.94 -30.93
CA LYS A 824 29.95 -31.25 -30.01
C LYS A 824 28.97 -30.06 -29.93
N PRO A 825 27.64 -30.24 -30.07
CA PRO A 825 26.70 -29.13 -29.92
C PRO A 825 26.76 -28.55 -28.49
N PRO A 826 26.71 -27.22 -28.33
CA PRO A 826 26.64 -26.55 -27.04
C PRO A 826 25.30 -26.83 -26.33
N GLN A 827 25.37 -26.89 -25.00
CA GLN A 827 24.25 -27.07 -24.08
C GLN A 827 23.30 -25.87 -24.07
N SER A 828 22.04 -26.16 -23.74
CA SER A 828 20.92 -25.25 -23.49
C SER A 828 21.28 -24.09 -22.54
N SER A 829 20.89 -22.88 -22.91
CA SER A 829 21.03 -21.64 -22.15
C SER A 829 19.86 -21.44 -21.19
N GLU A 830 19.95 -21.96 -19.97
CA GLU A 830 19.13 -21.50 -18.84
C GLU A 830 20.01 -21.57 -17.58
N GLY A 831 20.37 -20.40 -17.04
CA GLY A 831 21.17 -20.23 -15.82
C GLY A 831 21.05 -18.79 -15.36
N GLY A 832 20.35 -18.56 -14.26
CA GLY A 832 20.05 -17.23 -13.72
C GLY A 832 21.26 -16.61 -13.05
N GLY A 833 21.58 -15.35 -13.37
CA GLY A 833 22.50 -14.56 -12.56
C GLY A 833 23.87 -14.21 -13.14
N ALA A 834 24.71 -13.61 -12.30
CA ALA A 834 26.12 -13.36 -12.57
C ALA A 834 27.01 -14.41 -11.89
N ALA A 835 28.26 -14.51 -12.33
CA ALA A 835 29.29 -15.38 -11.78
C ALA A 835 30.57 -14.57 -11.64
N LEU A 836 31.40 -14.94 -10.66
CA LEU A 836 32.69 -14.28 -10.45
C LEU A 836 33.78 -14.95 -11.28
N GLU A 837 34.36 -14.19 -12.20
CA GLU A 837 35.48 -14.58 -13.06
C GLU A 837 36.83 -14.31 -12.39
N PHE A 838 37.65 -15.33 -12.27
CA PHE A 838 39.01 -15.29 -11.72
C PHE A 838 40.03 -15.34 -12.87
N LYS A 839 41.00 -14.43 -12.85
CA LYS A 839 42.02 -14.25 -13.92
C LYS A 839 43.42 -14.70 -13.49
N GLY A 840 43.52 -15.40 -12.35
CA GLY A 840 44.78 -15.79 -11.72
C GLY A 840 45.35 -14.70 -10.82
N GLY A 841 45.96 -15.10 -9.69
CA GLY A 841 46.45 -14.17 -8.65
C GLY A 841 45.35 -13.49 -7.82
N GLN A 842 44.09 -13.88 -8.03
CA GLN A 842 42.90 -13.32 -7.40
C GLN A 842 42.22 -14.38 -6.53
N TYR A 843 41.63 -13.97 -5.41
CA TYR A 843 40.88 -14.86 -4.51
C TYR A 843 39.87 -14.06 -3.70
N VAL A 844 38.87 -14.73 -3.15
CA VAL A 844 37.96 -14.15 -2.15
C VAL A 844 38.38 -14.64 -0.77
N SER A 845 38.36 -13.73 0.20
CA SER A 845 38.73 -14.00 1.58
C SER A 845 37.56 -13.69 2.51
N VAL A 846 37.14 -14.66 3.29
CA VAL A 846 36.02 -14.52 4.24
C VAL A 846 36.56 -14.71 5.66
N PRO A 847 36.32 -13.78 6.60
CA PRO A 847 36.67 -13.95 8.01
C PRO A 847 35.64 -14.85 8.72
N MET A 848 35.78 -16.16 8.55
CA MET A 848 34.83 -17.16 9.05
C MET A 848 35.54 -18.36 9.69
N ASP A 849 34.95 -18.86 10.78
CA ASP A 849 35.34 -20.09 11.45
C ASP A 849 34.52 -21.27 10.91
N ILE A 850 35.16 -22.20 10.20
CA ILE A 850 34.48 -23.33 9.55
C ILE A 850 34.54 -24.56 10.46
N PRO A 851 33.41 -25.23 10.78
CA PRO A 851 33.37 -26.37 11.69
C PRO A 851 34.38 -27.45 11.33
N GLU A 852 35.07 -28.01 12.33
CA GLU A 852 36.05 -29.07 12.14
C GLU A 852 35.41 -30.45 11.95
N THR A 853 34.13 -30.58 12.26
CA THR A 853 33.36 -31.84 12.16
C THR A 853 32.30 -31.70 11.09
N ASP A 854 31.05 -32.10 11.35
CA ASP A 854 29.98 -32.16 10.35
C ASP A 854 29.81 -30.80 9.63
N TYR A 855 30.16 -30.75 8.35
CA TYR A 855 29.97 -29.59 7.50
C TYR A 855 29.86 -29.99 6.02
N THR A 856 29.30 -29.08 5.22
CA THR A 856 29.29 -29.19 3.75
C THR A 856 29.69 -27.87 3.13
N VAL A 857 30.57 -27.89 2.13
CA VAL A 857 30.76 -26.77 1.20
C VAL A 857 30.39 -27.21 -0.20
N GLU A 858 29.62 -26.39 -0.91
CA GLU A 858 29.24 -26.67 -2.30
C GLU A 858 29.27 -25.41 -3.16
N PHE A 859 29.59 -25.55 -4.45
CA PHE A 859 29.63 -24.46 -5.42
C PHE A 859 29.69 -24.98 -6.86
N TRP A 860 29.30 -24.14 -7.81
CA TRP A 860 29.58 -24.33 -9.23
C TRP A 860 30.94 -23.75 -9.60
N PHE A 861 31.70 -24.46 -10.42
CA PHE A 861 32.94 -23.95 -10.99
C PHE A 861 33.10 -24.30 -12.47
N ARG A 862 33.88 -23.48 -13.17
CA ARG A 862 34.24 -23.68 -14.58
C ARG A 862 35.69 -23.28 -14.81
N THR A 863 36.51 -24.19 -15.33
CA THR A 863 37.92 -23.91 -15.65
C THR A 863 38.43 -24.78 -16.79
N GLU A 864 39.51 -24.33 -17.44
CA GLU A 864 40.30 -25.13 -18.38
C GLU A 864 41.70 -25.48 -17.79
N ASP A 865 41.99 -25.05 -16.56
CA ASP A 865 43.27 -25.37 -15.90
C ASP A 865 43.16 -26.70 -15.12
N PRO A 866 43.85 -27.76 -15.57
CA PRO A 866 43.79 -29.08 -14.94
C PRO A 866 44.41 -29.13 -13.54
N ASN A 867 45.00 -28.04 -13.03
CA ASN A 867 45.63 -27.97 -11.72
C ASN A 867 45.17 -26.79 -10.85
N ALA A 868 43.99 -26.22 -11.14
CA ALA A 868 43.44 -25.05 -10.45
C ALA A 868 43.16 -25.27 -8.95
N GLY A 869 43.49 -24.27 -8.13
CA GLY A 869 43.05 -24.17 -6.74
C GLY A 869 41.65 -23.59 -6.62
N LEU A 870 40.76 -24.25 -5.88
CA LEU A 870 39.35 -23.87 -5.78
C LEU A 870 38.99 -23.32 -4.40
N TYR A 871 39.40 -24.00 -3.33
CA TYR A 871 38.99 -23.66 -1.96
C TYR A 871 40.02 -24.13 -0.92
N CYS A 872 40.19 -23.37 0.16
CA CYS A 872 40.84 -23.83 1.39
C CYS A 872 40.40 -23.03 2.64
N VAL A 873 40.56 -23.64 3.81
CA VAL A 873 40.38 -22.99 5.12
C VAL A 873 41.73 -22.63 5.71
N VAL A 874 41.88 -21.43 6.28
CA VAL A 874 43.18 -20.87 6.68
C VAL A 874 43.12 -20.11 8.02
N ASP A 875 44.25 -20.02 8.73
CA ASP A 875 44.38 -19.15 9.93
C ASP A 875 44.50 -17.67 9.53
N ALA A 876 45.23 -17.42 8.44
CA ALA A 876 45.41 -16.11 7.85
C ALA A 876 45.46 -16.23 6.33
N ASN A 877 45.09 -15.16 5.62
CA ASN A 877 45.00 -15.15 4.15
C ASN A 877 46.24 -15.77 3.49
N LEU A 878 45.99 -16.61 2.48
CA LEU A 878 47.01 -17.39 1.76
C LEU A 878 47.77 -18.41 2.64
N GLY A 879 47.27 -18.75 3.83
CA GLY A 879 47.78 -19.85 4.66
C GLY A 879 48.98 -19.50 5.55
N GLY A 880 49.25 -18.21 5.80
CA GLY A 880 50.45 -17.75 6.53
C GLY A 880 50.65 -18.31 7.94
N GLY A 881 49.58 -18.76 8.62
CA GLY A 881 49.61 -19.38 9.95
C GLY A 881 49.09 -20.83 9.98
N GLY A 882 48.91 -21.45 8.81
CA GLY A 882 48.35 -22.79 8.65
C GLY A 882 47.15 -22.79 7.70
N HIS A 883 46.91 -23.95 7.08
CA HIS A 883 45.87 -24.13 6.07
C HIS A 883 45.42 -25.59 5.97
N ASP A 884 44.14 -25.79 5.69
CA ASP A 884 43.50 -27.09 5.58
C ASP A 884 42.31 -27.14 4.61
N ARG A 885 41.69 -28.32 4.46
CA ARG A 885 40.47 -28.58 3.67
C ARG A 885 40.61 -28.05 2.24
N HIS A 886 41.70 -28.45 1.61
CA HIS A 886 42.02 -28.01 0.25
C HIS A 886 41.17 -28.77 -0.76
N LEU A 887 40.47 -28.03 -1.62
CA LEU A 887 39.83 -28.55 -2.82
C LEU A 887 40.56 -27.97 -4.03
N HIS A 888 41.11 -28.84 -4.87
CA HIS A 888 41.84 -28.41 -6.06
C HIS A 888 41.90 -29.50 -7.13
N LEU A 889 42.15 -29.11 -8.38
CA LEU A 889 42.35 -30.06 -9.47
C LEU A 889 43.80 -30.57 -9.51
N THR A 890 43.99 -31.80 -9.96
CA THR A 890 45.29 -32.36 -10.36
C THR A 890 45.13 -33.24 -11.59
N GLY A 891 45.74 -32.84 -12.71
CA GLY A 891 45.53 -33.50 -14.00
C GLY A 891 44.05 -33.61 -14.40
N GLY A 892 43.24 -32.61 -14.07
CA GLY A 892 41.80 -32.56 -14.35
C GLY A 892 40.92 -33.38 -13.41
N ASN A 893 41.46 -34.00 -12.36
CA ASN A 893 40.67 -34.73 -11.36
C ASN A 893 40.59 -33.92 -10.06
N ILE A 894 39.45 -33.96 -9.37
CA ILE A 894 39.32 -33.32 -8.06
C ILE A 894 40.16 -34.06 -7.02
N ARG A 895 40.97 -33.30 -6.27
CA ARG A 895 41.77 -33.73 -5.12
C ARG A 895 41.32 -32.97 -3.89
N VAL A 896 41.18 -33.70 -2.79
CA VAL A 896 40.92 -33.11 -1.48
C VAL A 896 42.03 -33.44 -0.50
N ARG A 897 42.32 -32.49 0.40
CA ARG A 897 43.15 -32.75 1.58
C ARG A 897 42.55 -32.15 2.86
N THR A 898 42.38 -32.99 3.88
CA THR A 898 42.05 -32.61 5.27
C THR A 898 43.16 -33.07 6.24
N TRP A 899 43.65 -32.20 7.10
CA TRP A 899 44.81 -32.37 8.00
C TRP A 899 44.36 -32.81 9.40
N SER A 900 45.07 -33.66 10.15
CA SER A 900 46.30 -34.41 9.86
C SER A 900 46.03 -35.91 9.63
N GLY A 901 46.96 -36.66 9.01
CA GLY A 901 46.81 -38.12 8.84
C GLY A 901 46.19 -38.56 7.50
N PRO A 902 45.55 -39.74 7.41
CA PRO A 902 44.88 -40.19 6.19
C PRO A 902 43.73 -39.24 5.90
N GLY A 903 43.75 -38.57 4.76
CA GLY A 903 42.79 -37.50 4.44
C GLY A 903 43.16 -36.82 3.14
N VAL A 904 43.76 -37.57 2.22
CA VAL A 904 44.17 -37.10 0.90
C VAL A 904 43.58 -38.08 -0.09
N GLU A 905 42.58 -37.65 -0.84
CA GLU A 905 41.91 -38.47 -1.83
C GLU A 905 41.89 -37.75 -3.18
N VAL A 906 41.91 -38.53 -4.26
CA VAL A 906 41.89 -38.01 -5.64
C VAL A 906 40.92 -38.85 -6.45
N SER A 907 39.99 -38.20 -7.12
CA SER A 907 39.13 -38.86 -8.11
C SER A 907 39.94 -39.34 -9.34
N SER A 908 39.33 -40.17 -10.19
CA SER A 908 39.97 -40.63 -11.42
C SER A 908 39.02 -40.60 -12.61
N GLY A 909 39.49 -40.09 -13.75
CA GLY A 909 38.80 -40.19 -15.03
C GLY A 909 37.73 -39.12 -15.29
N LEU A 910 37.65 -38.06 -14.48
CA LEU A 910 36.62 -37.02 -14.62
C LEU A 910 36.98 -35.96 -15.67
N ASN A 911 38.21 -35.43 -15.65
CA ASN A 911 38.66 -34.31 -16.48
C ASN A 911 37.76 -33.05 -16.37
N LEU A 912 37.67 -32.49 -15.17
CA LEU A 912 36.88 -31.30 -14.81
C LEU A 912 37.44 -29.96 -15.31
N ALA A 913 38.52 -30.01 -16.10
CA ALA A 913 39.14 -28.84 -16.73
C ALA A 913 38.79 -28.79 -18.22
N ASP A 914 37.53 -29.06 -18.55
CA ASP A 914 37.00 -29.15 -19.92
C ASP A 914 36.27 -27.86 -20.35
N GLY A 915 36.33 -26.82 -19.52
CA GLY A 915 35.67 -25.55 -19.76
C GLY A 915 34.15 -25.59 -19.62
N GLN A 916 33.55 -26.66 -19.05
CA GLN A 916 32.13 -26.71 -18.68
C GLN A 916 31.92 -26.37 -17.21
N TRP A 917 30.66 -26.10 -16.84
CA TRP A 917 30.26 -25.92 -15.45
C TRP A 917 30.11 -27.28 -14.77
N HIS A 918 30.70 -27.40 -13.58
CA HIS A 918 30.55 -28.55 -12.71
C HIS A 918 30.15 -28.11 -11.30
N HIS A 919 29.22 -28.83 -10.69
CA HIS A 919 28.89 -28.66 -9.29
C HIS A 919 29.83 -29.51 -8.45
N LEU A 920 30.46 -28.92 -7.44
CA LEU A 920 31.27 -29.62 -6.47
C LEU A 920 30.63 -29.48 -5.10
N ALA A 921 30.38 -30.58 -4.41
CA ALA A 921 30.04 -30.59 -2.99
C ALA A 921 31.03 -31.46 -2.21
N HIS A 922 31.58 -30.92 -1.13
CA HIS A 922 32.45 -31.62 -0.20
C HIS A 922 31.80 -31.68 1.17
N THR A 923 31.54 -32.90 1.64
CA THR A 923 31.02 -33.18 2.99
C THR A 923 32.13 -33.78 3.84
N LEU A 924 32.18 -33.40 5.11
CA LEU A 924 33.10 -33.94 6.11
C LEU A 924 32.32 -34.12 7.39
N GLY A 925 32.36 -35.32 7.97
CA GLY A 925 31.62 -35.57 9.20
C GLY A 925 31.46 -37.04 9.54
N ALA A 926 31.07 -37.32 10.78
CA ALA A 926 30.71 -38.67 11.19
C ALA A 926 29.45 -39.14 10.44
N ASP A 927 28.51 -38.21 10.24
CA ASP A 927 27.26 -38.45 9.50
C ASP A 927 27.49 -38.70 8.00
N ALA A 928 28.61 -38.22 7.44
CA ALA A 928 29.05 -38.50 6.07
C ALA A 928 29.78 -39.85 5.93
N ASN A 929 29.98 -40.58 7.04
CA ASN A 929 30.91 -41.72 7.13
C ASN A 929 32.32 -41.35 6.64
N GLY A 930 32.80 -40.16 6.99
CA GLY A 930 34.10 -39.65 6.60
C GLY A 930 34.03 -38.44 5.67
N GLN A 931 34.91 -38.41 4.68
CA GLN A 931 35.07 -37.30 3.73
C GLN A 931 34.54 -37.72 2.38
N GLN A 932 33.60 -36.96 1.81
CA GLN A 932 32.99 -37.27 0.52
C GLN A 932 33.10 -36.09 -0.43
N ILE A 933 33.28 -36.37 -1.72
CA ILE A 933 33.12 -35.36 -2.78
C ILE A 933 32.11 -35.85 -3.79
N PHE A 934 31.13 -35.00 -4.07
CA PHE A 934 30.17 -35.17 -5.14
C PHE A 934 30.52 -34.21 -6.27
N ILE A 935 30.53 -34.72 -7.50
CA ILE A 935 30.63 -33.93 -8.72
C ILE A 935 29.36 -34.11 -9.53
N ASP A 936 28.71 -33.01 -9.88
CA ASP A 936 27.43 -32.99 -10.61
C ASP A 936 26.39 -33.93 -9.94
N GLY A 937 26.37 -33.89 -8.60
CA GLY A 937 25.47 -34.68 -7.77
C GLY A 937 25.86 -36.15 -7.58
N THR A 938 26.96 -36.62 -8.19
CA THR A 938 27.42 -38.03 -8.09
C THR A 938 28.63 -38.15 -7.17
N LEU A 939 28.61 -39.12 -6.24
CA LEU A 939 29.76 -39.41 -5.36
C LEU A 939 30.98 -39.91 -6.17
N VAL A 940 32.10 -39.19 -6.10
CA VAL A 940 33.34 -39.52 -6.82
C VAL A 940 34.55 -39.79 -5.91
N VAL A 941 34.48 -39.38 -4.65
CA VAL A 941 35.52 -39.61 -3.62
C VAL A 941 34.85 -40.00 -2.32
N GLN A 942 35.37 -41.04 -1.67
CA GLN A 942 35.06 -41.42 -0.30
C GLN A 942 36.37 -41.69 0.45
N GLY A 943 36.58 -41.00 1.56
CA GLY A 943 37.67 -41.23 2.51
C GLY A 943 37.12 -41.49 3.91
N GLU A 944 37.88 -42.20 4.75
CA GLU A 944 37.44 -42.56 6.12
C GLU A 944 37.57 -41.42 7.13
N LYS A 945 38.12 -40.26 6.73
CA LYS A 945 38.38 -39.15 7.64
C LYS A 945 37.15 -38.27 7.82
N ASP A 946 36.65 -38.17 9.04
CA ASP A 946 35.39 -37.53 9.42
C ASP A 946 35.55 -36.17 10.12
N MET A 947 36.78 -35.73 10.37
CA MET A 947 37.04 -34.45 11.03
C MET A 947 38.36 -33.80 10.60
N SER A 948 38.45 -32.48 10.74
CA SER A 948 39.67 -31.67 10.68
C SER A 948 40.35 -31.63 12.05
N ASN A 949 41.68 -31.67 12.07
CA ASN A 949 42.47 -31.36 13.27
C ASN A 949 42.93 -29.90 13.29
N PHE A 950 42.73 -29.17 12.20
CA PHE A 950 42.98 -27.74 12.12
C PHE A 950 41.81 -27.06 12.81
N ASP A 951 42.04 -26.54 14.04
CA ASP A 951 41.05 -25.94 14.96
C ASP A 951 41.42 -24.50 15.37
N TRP A 952 42.39 -23.89 14.68
CA TRP A 952 42.80 -22.49 14.85
C TRP A 952 42.59 -21.65 13.59
N GLN A 953 41.71 -22.11 12.68
CA GLN A 953 41.27 -21.35 11.52
C GLN A 953 40.59 -20.04 11.93
N LYS A 954 40.66 -19.06 11.03
CA LYS A 954 39.94 -17.79 11.17
C LYS A 954 39.34 -17.29 9.87
N HIS A 955 39.72 -17.91 8.75
CA HIS A 955 39.34 -17.48 7.42
C HIS A 955 39.09 -18.66 6.49
N LEU A 956 38.35 -18.35 5.44
CA LEU A 956 38.11 -19.16 4.27
C LEU A 956 38.64 -18.41 3.05
N ASN A 957 39.34 -19.11 2.15
CA ASN A 957 39.69 -18.59 0.83
C ASN A 957 39.09 -19.47 -0.28
N PHE A 958 38.49 -18.84 -1.30
CA PHE A 958 38.06 -19.53 -2.52
C PHE A 958 38.49 -18.81 -3.80
N GLY A 959 38.57 -19.57 -4.89
CA GLY A 959 39.42 -19.29 -6.04
C GLY A 959 40.92 -19.53 -5.76
N PHE A 960 41.25 -20.21 -4.66
CA PHE A 960 42.62 -20.43 -4.22
C PHE A 960 42.80 -21.74 -3.43
N SER A 961 43.98 -22.35 -3.54
CA SER A 961 44.43 -23.44 -2.66
C SER A 961 45.96 -23.51 -2.60
N ASN A 962 46.54 -23.58 -1.38
CA ASN A 962 48.00 -23.71 -1.21
C ASN A 962 48.59 -24.98 -1.83
N ASP A 963 47.79 -26.03 -1.97
CA ASP A 963 48.22 -27.36 -2.42
C ASP A 963 48.12 -27.56 -3.93
N ALA A 964 47.43 -26.65 -4.62
CA ALA A 964 47.28 -26.69 -6.06
C ALA A 964 48.58 -26.28 -6.76
N ALA A 965 48.91 -26.92 -7.89
CA ALA A 965 50.07 -26.51 -8.69
C ALA A 965 49.82 -25.12 -9.32
N SER A 966 48.58 -24.85 -9.73
CA SER A 966 48.08 -23.51 -10.03
C SER A 966 47.30 -23.01 -8.83
N GLN A 967 47.99 -22.30 -7.94
CA GLN A 967 47.41 -21.92 -6.64
C GLN A 967 46.13 -21.08 -6.74
N PHE A 968 45.97 -20.31 -7.82
CA PHE A 968 44.80 -19.45 -8.06
C PHE A 968 43.98 -19.99 -9.23
N LEU A 969 42.67 -19.84 -9.13
CA LEU A 969 41.74 -20.16 -10.20
C LEU A 969 41.94 -19.21 -11.39
N VAL A 970 41.95 -19.80 -12.59
CA VAL A 970 41.63 -19.11 -13.84
C VAL A 970 40.35 -19.76 -14.36
N GLY A 971 39.22 -19.07 -14.21
CA GLY A 971 37.90 -19.71 -14.36
C GLY A 971 36.79 -18.89 -13.72
N LYS A 972 35.64 -19.52 -13.51
CA LYS A 972 34.47 -18.89 -12.86
C LYS A 972 33.97 -19.72 -11.68
N LEU A 973 33.40 -19.04 -10.68
CA LEU A 973 32.63 -19.65 -9.58
C LEU A 973 31.24 -19.04 -9.50
N ASP A 974 30.30 -19.83 -8.99
CA ASP A 974 28.91 -19.45 -8.77
C ASP A 974 28.28 -20.27 -7.62
N GLU A 975 27.23 -19.75 -6.97
CA GLU A 975 26.40 -20.39 -5.94
C GLU A 975 27.18 -21.14 -4.82
N LEU A 976 28.07 -20.43 -4.12
CA LEU A 976 28.87 -21.00 -3.04
C LEU A 976 28.10 -21.02 -1.72
N ARG A 977 27.92 -22.21 -1.15
CA ARG A 977 27.17 -22.42 0.11
C ARG A 977 27.99 -23.21 1.12
N ILE A 978 27.84 -22.85 2.38
CA ILE A 978 28.52 -23.50 3.51
C ILE A 978 27.49 -23.87 4.57
N TRP A 979 27.40 -25.16 4.88
CA TRP A 979 26.47 -25.72 5.85
C TRP A 979 27.22 -26.22 7.07
N GLY A 980 26.65 -26.03 8.26
CA GLY A 980 27.13 -26.59 9.53
C GLY A 980 26.64 -28.02 9.77
N VAL A 981 26.25 -28.72 8.71
CA VAL A 981 25.74 -30.10 8.70
C VAL A 981 26.26 -30.84 7.47
N VAL A 982 26.30 -32.17 7.52
CA VAL A 982 26.51 -33.03 6.36
C VAL A 982 25.24 -33.06 5.51
N ARG A 983 25.33 -32.66 4.25
CA ARG A 983 24.25 -32.80 3.26
C ARG A 983 24.32 -34.17 2.60
N THR A 984 23.18 -34.83 2.42
CA THR A 984 23.07 -36.11 1.71
C THR A 984 23.17 -35.95 0.19
N GLU A 985 23.44 -37.03 -0.54
CA GLU A 985 23.48 -37.02 -2.02
C GLU A 985 22.14 -36.55 -2.61
N GLU A 986 21.03 -36.99 -2.04
CA GLU A 986 19.68 -36.57 -2.43
C GLU A 986 19.48 -35.08 -2.22
N GLU A 987 19.92 -34.55 -1.08
CA GLU A 987 19.82 -33.14 -0.73
C GLU A 987 20.69 -32.24 -1.62
N ILE A 988 21.89 -32.70 -1.96
CA ILE A 988 22.79 -32.00 -2.90
C ILE A 988 22.14 -31.97 -4.29
N ASN A 989 21.65 -33.10 -4.79
CA ASN A 989 20.98 -33.17 -6.09
C ASN A 989 19.71 -32.30 -6.13
N ALA A 990 18.95 -32.25 -5.03
CA ALA A 990 17.73 -31.47 -4.95
C ALA A 990 17.96 -29.94 -4.97
N ASN A 991 19.15 -29.50 -4.54
CA ASN A 991 19.44 -28.09 -4.27
C ASN A 991 20.57 -27.49 -5.11
N MET A 992 21.43 -28.30 -5.75
CA MET A 992 22.59 -27.80 -6.49
C MET A 992 22.21 -26.80 -7.59
N ASN A 993 21.02 -26.96 -8.15
CA ASN A 993 20.48 -26.13 -9.23
C ASN A 993 19.56 -24.99 -8.72
N LYS A 994 19.58 -24.62 -7.44
CA LYS A 994 18.66 -23.63 -6.86
C LYS A 994 19.40 -22.61 -6.01
N SER A 995 19.04 -21.34 -6.13
CA SER A 995 19.34 -20.33 -5.12
C SER A 995 18.48 -20.60 -3.87
N LEU A 996 19.07 -20.52 -2.69
CA LEU A 996 18.41 -20.84 -1.42
C LEU A 996 18.41 -19.63 -0.49
N GLY A 997 17.28 -19.40 0.19
CA GLY A 997 17.19 -18.38 1.26
C GLY A 997 17.70 -18.88 2.61
N ALA A 998 17.60 -18.03 3.64
CA ALA A 998 18.01 -18.36 5.00
C ALA A 998 17.29 -19.61 5.54
N GLY A 999 18.05 -20.67 5.84
CA GLY A 999 17.56 -21.93 6.38
C GLY A 999 18.36 -22.39 7.61
N ALA A 1000 17.78 -23.28 8.41
CA ALA A 1000 18.46 -23.83 9.57
C ALA A 1000 19.76 -24.54 9.16
N ASN A 1001 20.89 -24.18 9.81
CA ASN A 1001 22.24 -24.72 9.61
C ASN A 1001 22.98 -24.30 8.33
N LEU A 1002 22.45 -23.39 7.52
CA LEU A 1002 23.23 -22.70 6.49
C LEU A 1002 24.06 -21.59 7.17
N LEU A 1003 25.38 -21.64 7.04
CA LEU A 1003 26.31 -20.75 7.73
C LEU A 1003 26.72 -19.53 6.88
N ALA A 1004 26.80 -19.70 5.55
CA ALA A 1004 27.06 -18.62 4.59
C ALA A 1004 26.57 -19.03 3.19
N ALA A 1005 26.12 -18.07 2.39
CA ALA A 1005 25.76 -18.27 0.98
C ALA A 1005 26.17 -17.06 0.13
N TYR A 1006 26.80 -17.34 -1.02
CA TYR A 1006 27.26 -16.33 -1.97
C TYR A 1006 26.69 -16.67 -3.35
N ASN A 1007 25.79 -15.82 -3.84
CA ASN A 1007 25.08 -16.04 -5.09
C ASN A 1007 25.84 -15.48 -6.31
N PHE A 1008 26.82 -14.60 -6.08
CA PHE A 1008 27.65 -13.97 -7.13
C PHE A 1008 26.86 -13.14 -8.17
N ASP A 1009 25.70 -12.64 -7.79
CA ASP A 1009 24.79 -11.87 -8.65
C ASP A 1009 25.09 -10.37 -8.69
N GLU A 1010 26.14 -9.92 -8.01
CA GLU A 1010 26.52 -8.51 -8.02
C GLU A 1010 27.11 -8.12 -9.40
N VAL A 1011 26.81 -6.90 -9.85
CA VAL A 1011 27.31 -6.39 -11.14
C VAL A 1011 28.52 -5.47 -11.00
N SER A 1012 28.91 -5.12 -9.76
CA SER A 1012 30.06 -4.27 -9.45
C SER A 1012 30.44 -4.37 -7.96
N GLY A 1013 31.63 -3.87 -7.58
CA GLY A 1013 32.03 -3.76 -6.18
C GLY A 1013 33.28 -4.55 -5.77
N THR A 1014 33.71 -4.35 -4.53
CA THR A 1014 34.92 -4.96 -3.94
C THR A 1014 34.63 -5.91 -2.77
N VAL A 1015 33.35 -6.12 -2.46
CA VAL A 1015 32.85 -7.00 -1.41
C VAL A 1015 31.85 -7.96 -2.05
N LEU A 1016 31.91 -9.23 -1.66
CA LEU A 1016 30.97 -10.26 -2.03
C LEU A 1016 30.05 -10.50 -0.83
N PRO A 1017 28.78 -10.06 -0.87
CA PRO A 1017 27.89 -10.14 0.27
C PRO A 1017 27.51 -11.59 0.59
N ASP A 1018 27.41 -11.90 1.88
CA ASP A 1018 26.82 -13.15 2.36
C ASP A 1018 25.30 -12.99 2.46
N ALA A 1019 24.55 -13.74 1.66
CA ALA A 1019 23.09 -13.70 1.61
C ALA A 1019 22.41 -14.15 2.93
N ILE A 1020 23.16 -14.79 3.83
CA ILE A 1020 22.69 -15.22 5.17
C ILE A 1020 23.03 -14.18 6.25
N GLY A 1021 24.04 -13.35 5.99
CA GLY A 1021 24.48 -12.25 6.83
C GLY A 1021 25.61 -12.62 7.79
N GLY A 1022 26.57 -11.70 7.90
CA GLY A 1022 27.62 -11.72 8.93
C GLY A 1022 29.01 -12.18 8.47
N ASN A 1023 29.13 -12.74 7.26
CA ASN A 1023 30.41 -13.24 6.73
C ASN A 1023 30.71 -12.74 5.30
N ASP A 1024 30.66 -11.43 5.05
CA ASP A 1024 30.96 -10.89 3.71
C ASP A 1024 32.39 -11.21 3.26
N GLY A 1025 32.53 -11.60 2.00
CA GLY A 1025 33.81 -11.89 1.36
C GLY A 1025 34.50 -10.64 0.85
N VAL A 1026 35.81 -10.53 1.09
CA VAL A 1026 36.65 -9.47 0.51
C VAL A 1026 37.25 -9.96 -0.80
N LEU A 1027 36.96 -9.24 -1.90
CA LEU A 1027 37.51 -9.55 -3.22
C LEU A 1027 38.97 -9.06 -3.30
N VAL A 1028 39.94 -9.99 -3.31
CA VAL A 1028 41.37 -9.64 -3.31
C VAL A 1028 41.93 -9.65 -4.73
N GLY A 1029 42.39 -8.49 -5.18
CA GLY A 1029 43.00 -8.30 -6.50
C GLY A 1029 41.98 -8.24 -7.65
N MET A 1030 40.70 -8.02 -7.35
CA MET A 1030 39.59 -7.95 -8.31
C MET A 1030 38.97 -6.54 -8.36
N GLY A 1031 38.23 -6.27 -9.43
CA GLY A 1031 37.37 -5.08 -9.56
C GLY A 1031 36.21 -5.36 -10.51
N ASP A 1032 35.46 -4.35 -10.93
CA ASP A 1032 34.17 -4.51 -11.65
C ASP A 1032 34.24 -5.38 -12.92
N ARG A 1033 35.42 -5.53 -13.53
CA ARG A 1033 35.64 -6.37 -14.71
C ARG A 1033 35.75 -7.87 -14.39
N ASN A 1034 35.52 -8.27 -13.15
CA ASN A 1034 35.55 -9.67 -12.72
C ASN A 1034 34.13 -10.28 -12.63
N TRP A 1035 33.07 -9.49 -12.77
CA TRP A 1035 31.71 -10.00 -12.90
C TRP A 1035 31.44 -10.43 -14.34
N ALA A 1036 30.84 -11.60 -14.52
CA ALA A 1036 30.51 -12.14 -15.82
C ALA A 1036 29.14 -12.80 -15.79
N VAL A 1037 28.44 -12.84 -16.92
CA VAL A 1037 27.17 -13.58 -17.02
C VAL A 1037 27.41 -15.06 -16.66
N SER A 1038 26.54 -15.59 -15.79
CA SER A 1038 26.51 -17.01 -15.46
C SER A 1038 25.71 -17.78 -16.50
N ASN A 1039 26.12 -19.01 -16.72
CA ASN A 1039 25.37 -19.99 -17.48
C ASN A 1039 25.45 -21.36 -16.79
N ALA A 1040 25.56 -21.34 -15.45
CA ALA A 1040 25.50 -22.53 -14.62
C ALA A 1040 24.06 -23.10 -14.61
N PRO A 1041 23.86 -24.42 -14.48
CA PRO A 1041 22.53 -25.08 -14.57
C PRO A 1041 21.58 -24.81 -13.39
N LEU A 1042 21.26 -23.56 -13.07
CA LEU A 1042 20.34 -23.20 -11.98
C LEU A 1042 18.88 -23.27 -12.47
N GLY A 1043 18.20 -24.39 -12.21
CA GLY A 1043 16.84 -24.69 -12.65
C GLY A 1043 15.75 -24.23 -11.68
N GLN A 1044 14.61 -23.79 -12.22
CA GLN A 1044 13.37 -23.57 -11.44
C GLN A 1044 12.85 -24.90 -10.82
N ALA A 1045 12.14 -24.79 -9.69
CA ALA A 1045 11.71 -25.88 -8.80
C ALA A 1045 10.84 -26.99 -9.47
N PRO A 1046 10.90 -28.24 -8.98
CA PRO A 1046 10.13 -29.36 -9.54
C PRO A 1046 8.64 -29.32 -9.14
N LEU A 1047 7.75 -29.43 -10.12
CA LEU A 1047 6.38 -29.91 -9.94
C LEU A 1047 6.42 -31.44 -9.76
N GLU A 1048 6.09 -31.95 -8.58
CA GLU A 1048 5.96 -33.39 -8.31
C GLU A 1048 4.68 -33.98 -8.94
N GLY A 1049 4.80 -35.18 -9.51
CA GLY A 1049 3.69 -36.13 -9.67
C GLY A 1049 3.19 -36.39 -11.09
N LEU A 1050 3.89 -37.21 -11.89
CA LEU A 1050 3.24 -38.03 -12.93
C LEU A 1050 4.10 -39.25 -13.31
N ASP A 1051 3.67 -40.45 -12.95
CA ASP A 1051 4.22 -41.73 -13.43
C ASP A 1051 3.64 -42.07 -14.83
N LEU A 1052 4.46 -42.62 -15.73
CA LEU A 1052 4.02 -43.00 -17.10
C LEU A 1052 4.09 -44.53 -17.36
N PRO A 1053 3.09 -45.11 -18.07
CA PRO A 1053 2.97 -46.55 -18.29
C PRO A 1053 3.77 -47.07 -19.49
N THR A 1054 4.01 -48.39 -19.49
CA THR A 1054 5.08 -49.08 -20.24
C THR A 1054 4.80 -49.50 -21.69
N THR A 1055 3.70 -49.12 -22.38
CA THR A 1055 3.57 -49.30 -23.87
C THR A 1055 2.37 -48.56 -24.48
N ILE A 1056 2.52 -47.91 -25.66
CA ILE A 1056 1.41 -47.43 -26.52
C ILE A 1056 1.73 -47.63 -28.03
N ASP A 1057 0.79 -48.22 -28.78
CA ASP A 1057 0.72 -48.32 -30.26
C ASP A 1057 0.14 -47.04 -30.89
N ILE A 1058 0.63 -46.59 -32.07
CA ILE A 1058 0.08 -45.40 -32.77
C ILE A 1058 -0.32 -45.71 -34.22
N THR A 1059 -1.58 -45.38 -34.58
CA THR A 1059 -2.09 -45.26 -35.95
C THR A 1059 -2.36 -43.79 -36.27
N PHE A 1060 -1.93 -43.30 -37.44
CA PHE A 1060 -2.12 -41.93 -37.90
C PHE A 1060 -3.55 -41.71 -38.41
N ASP A 1061 -4.46 -41.31 -37.52
CA ASP A 1061 -5.65 -40.52 -37.86
C ASP A 1061 -6.26 -39.74 -36.66
N ASP A 1062 -5.60 -39.70 -35.49
CA ASP A 1062 -6.05 -38.87 -34.36
C ASP A 1062 -5.28 -37.54 -34.27
N VAL A 1063 -6.05 -36.46 -34.40
CA VAL A 1063 -5.71 -35.07 -34.12
C VAL A 1063 -5.83 -34.83 -32.61
N ILE A 1064 -4.83 -34.15 -32.04
CA ILE A 1064 -4.72 -33.57 -30.68
C ILE A 1064 -4.27 -34.51 -29.55
N ARG A 1065 -3.07 -34.16 -29.06
CA ARG A 1065 -2.58 -34.15 -27.67
C ARG A 1065 -3.00 -35.35 -26.79
N ASN A 1066 -2.05 -36.26 -26.58
CA ASN A 1066 -1.83 -36.72 -25.22
C ASN A 1066 -0.70 -35.86 -24.60
N PRO A 1067 -0.99 -34.98 -23.62
CA PRO A 1067 0.01 -34.10 -22.99
C PRO A 1067 1.02 -34.81 -22.10
N ALA A 1068 0.94 -36.14 -21.96
CA ALA A 1068 1.66 -36.86 -20.92
C ALA A 1068 2.93 -37.60 -21.38
N VAL A 1069 3.35 -37.60 -22.65
CA VAL A 1069 4.57 -38.32 -23.05
C VAL A 1069 5.38 -37.48 -24.04
N GLY A 1070 6.46 -36.86 -23.55
CA GLY A 1070 7.43 -36.14 -24.36
C GLY A 1070 8.08 -37.01 -25.45
N SER A 1071 8.54 -36.37 -26.51
CA SER A 1071 9.14 -36.97 -27.71
C SER A 1071 10.37 -37.83 -27.40
N GLY A 1072 10.22 -39.16 -27.35
CA GLY A 1072 11.34 -40.07 -27.03
C GLY A 1072 11.28 -41.53 -27.50
N GLY A 1073 10.36 -41.94 -28.37
CA GLY A 1073 10.33 -43.34 -28.87
C GLY A 1073 11.26 -43.58 -30.06
N SER A 1074 12.22 -44.50 -29.94
CA SER A 1074 13.04 -45.00 -31.06
C SER A 1074 12.71 -46.47 -31.41
N LEU A 1075 12.65 -46.80 -32.71
CA LEU A 1075 12.41 -48.17 -33.23
C LEU A 1075 13.75 -48.89 -33.49
N LEU A 1076 13.88 -50.15 -33.07
CA LEU A 1076 15.08 -51.00 -33.28
C LEU A 1076 14.87 -51.98 -34.46
N PHE A 1077 15.86 -52.06 -35.37
CA PHE A 1077 15.94 -53.07 -36.44
C PHE A 1077 17.11 -54.04 -36.17
N ASP A 1078 16.85 -55.35 -36.15
CA ASP A 1078 17.81 -56.41 -35.76
C ASP A 1078 18.62 -57.02 -36.93
N GLY A 1079 18.66 -56.33 -38.07
CA GLY A 1079 19.71 -56.55 -39.07
C GLY A 1079 19.52 -57.71 -40.05
N SER A 1080 18.32 -58.29 -40.24
CA SER A 1080 18.08 -59.08 -41.47
C SER A 1080 16.66 -58.94 -42.05
N GLY A 1081 16.55 -58.25 -43.18
CA GLY A 1081 15.41 -58.35 -44.11
C GLY A 1081 14.23 -57.37 -43.93
N ALA A 1082 14.35 -56.28 -43.17
CA ALA A 1082 13.27 -55.29 -43.04
C ALA A 1082 13.25 -54.26 -44.20
N SER A 1083 12.06 -53.98 -44.75
CA SER A 1083 11.82 -52.89 -45.72
C SER A 1083 10.56 -52.11 -45.35
N VAL A 1084 10.61 -50.77 -45.47
CA VAL A 1084 9.44 -49.88 -45.39
C VAL A 1084 8.91 -49.63 -46.80
N ALA A 1085 7.64 -49.92 -47.07
CA ALA A 1085 7.00 -49.64 -48.35
C ALA A 1085 6.15 -48.37 -48.25
N LEU A 1086 6.36 -47.43 -49.18
CA LEU A 1086 5.53 -46.24 -49.29
C LEU A 1086 4.15 -46.59 -49.88
N PRO A 1087 3.06 -45.94 -49.45
CA PRO A 1087 1.75 -46.12 -50.08
C PRO A 1087 1.79 -45.66 -51.54
N ASN A 1088 1.06 -46.34 -52.42
CA ASN A 1088 0.95 -46.03 -53.85
C ASN A 1088 0.40 -44.61 -54.18
N ALA A 1089 0.06 -43.80 -53.17
CA ALA A 1089 -0.56 -42.48 -53.30
C ALA A 1089 0.43 -41.30 -53.33
N ILE A 1090 1.70 -41.48 -52.95
CA ILE A 1090 2.72 -40.40 -52.98
C ILE A 1090 3.08 -39.88 -54.40
N PRO A 1091 2.91 -40.61 -55.52
CA PRO A 1091 3.27 -40.07 -56.84
C PRO A 1091 2.45 -38.85 -57.32
N GLN A 1092 1.29 -38.54 -56.72
CA GLN A 1092 0.50 -37.36 -57.13
C GLN A 1092 0.95 -36.04 -56.48
N ALA A 1093 1.61 -36.09 -55.31
CA ALA A 1093 2.14 -34.88 -54.67
C ALA A 1093 3.44 -34.38 -55.35
N LEU A 1094 4.17 -35.27 -56.04
CA LEU A 1094 5.42 -34.94 -56.73
C LEU A 1094 5.23 -34.54 -58.21
N SER A 1095 4.01 -34.58 -58.76
CA SER A 1095 3.76 -34.19 -60.17
C SER A 1095 3.66 -32.68 -60.39
N ASN A 1096 3.63 -31.86 -59.33
CA ASN A 1096 3.52 -30.40 -59.43
C ASN A 1096 4.85 -29.65 -59.26
N GLY A 1097 5.99 -30.34 -59.39
CA GLY A 1097 7.31 -29.70 -59.37
C GLY A 1097 7.79 -29.26 -57.99
N ALA A 1098 7.12 -29.68 -56.91
CA ALA A 1098 7.66 -29.55 -55.56
C ALA A 1098 8.79 -30.58 -55.37
N ALA A 1099 9.97 -30.11 -54.99
CA ALA A 1099 11.02 -30.98 -54.48
C ALA A 1099 10.63 -31.39 -53.04
N GLY A 1100 10.33 -32.67 -52.85
CA GLY A 1100 10.22 -33.26 -51.52
C GLY A 1100 11.51 -33.98 -51.17
N THR A 1101 12.08 -33.68 -50.00
CA THR A 1101 13.16 -34.48 -49.41
C THR A 1101 12.54 -35.53 -48.51
N ILE A 1102 12.87 -36.81 -48.75
CA ILE A 1102 12.60 -37.87 -47.79
C ILE A 1102 13.93 -38.15 -47.09
N GLU A 1103 13.98 -37.94 -45.78
CA GLU A 1103 15.17 -38.12 -44.98
C GLU A 1103 14.97 -39.32 -44.04
N TYR A 1104 15.92 -40.26 -44.05
CA TYR A 1104 16.00 -41.36 -43.08
C TYR A 1104 17.34 -41.26 -42.37
N TRP A 1105 17.31 -41.31 -41.03
CA TRP A 1105 18.49 -41.30 -40.18
C TRP A 1105 18.78 -42.72 -39.72
N PHE A 1106 19.96 -43.24 -40.05
CA PHE A 1106 20.48 -44.50 -39.48
C PHE A 1106 21.66 -44.17 -38.57
N LYS A 1107 21.63 -44.70 -37.35
CA LYS A 1107 22.80 -44.75 -36.46
C LYS A 1107 23.55 -46.05 -36.73
N GLY A 1108 24.66 -45.98 -37.46
CA GLY A 1108 25.68 -47.03 -37.44
C GLY A 1108 26.60 -46.74 -36.26
N GLU A 1109 26.82 -47.73 -35.39
CA GLU A 1109 27.64 -47.61 -34.16
C GLU A 1109 29.01 -46.97 -34.38
#